data_AF-W9S1K2-F1
#
_entry.id   AF-W9S1K2-F1
#
_cell.length_a   1.000
_cell.length_b   1.000
_cell.length_c   1.000
_cell.angle_alpha   90.00
_cell.angle_beta   90.00
_cell.angle_gamma   90.00
#
_symmetry.space_group_name_H-M   'P 1'
#
loop_
_entity.id
_entity.type
_entity.pdbx_description
1 polymer ?
#
loop_
_entity_poly.entity_id
_entity_poly.type
_entity_poly.pdbx_seq_one_letter_code
_entity_poly.pdbx_strand_id
1 'polypeptide(L)'
;MDYLKSTSDATSERGGLRGKLKKVVLAYSGGLDTSVIVPWLRENYGCEVVCFTADVGQGIKELEGLEEKAKASGACQLVVKDLKEEFVRDYIFPCLRAGAIYERKYLLGTSMARPVIAKVNFRCEVLDIEVAIDSMVRFELTFFALDPKLNVVAPWREWDIRGREDAIEYAKKHNVPVPVTKKSIYSRDGNLWHLSHEGDILEDPANEPKKDMYMLTVDPEDAPNEPEYIEIGIVSGLPVSINGKEFSPASLLSELNQIGGRHGIGRVDMVENRLVGMKSRGVYETPGGTILFTAVQELESLTLDRETMQVKDSLALKYAEQVYAGRWFDPLRESLDAFMENITKTTTGSVTLKLYKGSVSVTSRTSPFSLYRQDISSFESGEIYDQADAAGFIRLYGLPMKFFCSSLSPLGSPPKDNNLERERGTVIMAQLKSFSPCPSSTNIRFHGPKRASLLYNGRMCCPGKLSSAFQLGARTSELHGNASVSISTNGSVNSSHNKQVIRAALPSQKELKISEATNNGGLRGKLKKVVLAYSGGLDTSVIVPWLRENYGCEVVCFTADVGQGIKELDGLEQKAKASGACQLVVKDLKEEFVKDYIFPCLRAGAIYERKYLLGTSMARPVIAKAMVDVASEVGADAVAHGCTGKGNDQVRFELTFFALNPKLNVVAPWREWDITGREDAIEYAKKHNVPVPVTKKSIYSRDGNLWHLSHEGDILEDPANEPKKDMYMLTVDPEDAPNQPEYVEIGIVSGLPVSVNGKELSPASLLSELNQIGGRHGIGRIDMVENRLVGMKSRGVYETPGGTILFAAARELESLTLDRETIQVKDSLALKYAELVYAGRWFDPLRESLDAFMEKITETTTGSVTLKLYKGSITVTCRKSPYSLYRQDISSFESGDIYDQADAAGFIRLYGLPMRVRAMLEKGL
;
A
#
# COMPACT_ATOMS: atom_id res chain seq x y z
N MET A 1 -9.02 -4.04 53.16
CA MET A 1 -8.95 -2.56 53.16
C MET A 1 -7.64 -2.00 53.72
N ASP A 2 -6.76 -2.80 54.34
CA ASP A 2 -5.48 -2.31 54.89
C ASP A 2 -4.25 -2.42 53.97
N TYR A 3 -4.42 -2.83 52.70
CA TYR A 3 -3.32 -2.91 51.72
C TYR A 3 -3.14 -1.63 50.87
N LEU A 4 -3.99 -0.60 51.09
CA LEU A 4 -4.00 0.66 50.33
C LEU A 4 -3.27 1.81 51.04
N LYS A 5 -2.67 1.59 52.21
CA LYS A 5 -2.01 2.64 53.01
C LYS A 5 -0.49 2.66 52.91
N SER A 6 0.17 1.65 52.34
CA SER A 6 1.65 1.57 52.33
C SER A 6 2.33 2.09 51.06
N THR A 7 1.59 2.73 50.15
CA THR A 7 2.13 3.32 48.92
C THR A 7 2.42 4.83 49.03
N SER A 8 2.28 5.43 50.22
CA SER A 8 2.52 6.87 50.44
C SER A 8 4.00 7.26 50.45
N ASP A 9 4.93 6.32 50.63
CA ASP A 9 6.32 6.64 50.95
C ASP A 9 7.28 6.49 49.77
N ALA A 10 6.79 6.09 48.58
CA ALA A 10 7.57 5.99 47.34
C ALA A 10 7.45 7.22 46.42
N THR A 11 6.72 8.27 46.84
CA THR A 11 6.53 9.52 46.08
C THR A 11 7.62 10.57 46.31
N SER A 12 8.67 10.26 47.06
CA SER A 12 9.66 11.24 47.53
C SER A 12 10.60 11.78 46.44
N GLU A 13 10.75 11.14 45.29
CA GLU A 13 11.54 11.67 44.16
C GLU A 13 10.70 12.43 43.10
N ARG A 14 9.37 12.24 43.04
CA ARG A 14 8.49 13.07 42.18
C ARG A 14 8.18 14.46 42.78
N GLY A 15 8.60 14.70 44.03
CA GLY A 15 8.53 16.02 44.69
C GLY A 15 9.48 17.09 44.12
N GLY A 16 10.33 16.75 43.13
CA GLY A 16 11.39 17.62 42.62
C GLY A 16 10.97 18.89 41.88
N LEU A 17 9.70 19.02 41.46
CA LEU A 17 9.16 20.18 40.73
C LEU A 17 8.47 21.22 41.65
N ARG A 18 8.09 20.84 42.88
CA ARG A 18 7.40 21.74 43.80
C ARG A 18 8.32 22.91 44.18
N GLY A 19 7.89 24.14 43.86
CA GLY A 19 8.65 25.36 44.10
C GLY A 19 9.72 25.72 43.07
N LYS A 20 9.89 24.93 41.99
CA LYS A 20 10.83 25.25 40.88
C LYS A 20 10.16 25.86 39.65
N LEU A 21 8.85 25.73 39.51
CA LEU A 21 8.10 26.14 38.33
C LEU A 21 7.67 27.60 38.44
N LYS A 22 8.12 28.45 37.50
CA LYS A 22 7.72 29.86 37.46
C LYS A 22 6.42 30.06 36.72
N LYS A 23 6.25 29.39 35.58
CA LYS A 23 5.08 29.54 34.70
C LYS A 23 4.67 28.23 34.06
N VAL A 24 3.37 28.01 33.99
CA VAL A 24 2.73 26.78 33.52
C VAL A 24 1.65 27.11 32.50
N VAL A 25 1.59 26.34 31.41
CA VAL A 25 0.50 26.46 30.43
C VAL A 25 -0.48 25.29 30.56
N LEU A 26 -1.75 25.64 30.77
CA LEU A 26 -2.85 24.69 30.97
C LEU A 26 -3.74 24.67 29.73
N ALA A 27 -3.95 23.49 29.13
CA ALA A 27 -5.04 23.29 28.18
C ALA A 27 -6.38 23.50 28.90
N TYR A 28 -7.09 24.58 28.54
CA TYR A 28 -8.22 25.10 29.30
C TYR A 28 -9.48 25.09 28.44
N SER A 29 -10.51 24.37 28.90
CA SER A 29 -11.83 24.31 28.25
C SER A 29 -12.89 25.16 28.96
N GLY A 30 -12.56 25.73 30.12
CA GLY A 30 -13.54 26.36 31.00
C GLY A 30 -14.51 25.36 31.66
N GLY A 31 -14.28 24.06 31.54
CA GLY A 31 -14.99 23.04 32.32
C GLY A 31 -14.69 23.15 33.82
N LEU A 32 -15.50 22.49 34.66
CA LEU A 32 -15.28 22.43 36.11
C LEU A 32 -13.84 21.99 36.43
N ASP A 33 -13.45 20.89 35.80
CA ASP A 33 -12.16 20.22 35.89
C ASP A 33 -10.99 21.17 35.61
N THR A 34 -10.93 21.77 34.42
CA THR A 34 -9.84 22.68 34.06
C THR A 34 -9.85 23.97 34.88
N SER A 35 -11.01 24.40 35.40
CA SER A 35 -11.11 25.60 36.24
C SER A 35 -10.59 25.35 37.66
N VAL A 36 -10.79 24.15 38.20
CA VAL A 36 -10.29 23.72 39.52
C VAL A 36 -8.76 23.49 39.50
N ILE A 37 -8.22 23.06 38.36
CA ILE A 37 -6.77 22.88 38.18
C ILE A 37 -6.00 24.20 38.38
N VAL A 38 -6.57 25.35 37.96
CA VAL A 38 -5.89 26.66 38.03
C VAL A 38 -5.47 27.03 39.47
N PRO A 39 -6.37 27.15 40.47
CA PRO A 39 -5.95 27.44 41.84
C PRO A 39 -5.13 26.30 42.45
N TRP A 40 -5.41 25.05 42.10
CA TRP A 40 -4.64 23.90 42.60
C TRP A 40 -3.16 23.99 42.21
N LEU A 41 -2.84 24.38 40.98
CA LEU A 41 -1.45 24.55 40.54
C LEU A 41 -0.74 25.67 41.29
N ARG A 42 -1.44 26.78 41.50
CA ARG A 42 -0.91 27.93 42.24
C ARG A 42 -0.60 27.55 43.69
N GLU A 43 -1.50 26.82 44.34
CA GLU A 43 -1.32 26.38 45.73
C GLU A 43 -0.20 25.35 45.89
N ASN A 44 -0.12 24.37 44.98
CA ASN A 44 0.80 23.23 45.13
C ASN A 44 2.19 23.48 44.54
N TYR A 45 2.32 24.35 43.53
CA TYR A 45 3.59 24.63 42.85
C TYR A 45 4.04 26.08 42.95
N GLY A 46 3.18 27.02 43.38
CA GLY A 46 3.56 28.44 43.49
C GLY A 46 3.79 29.14 42.15
N CYS A 47 3.25 28.59 41.05
CA CYS A 47 3.51 29.05 39.69
C CYS A 47 2.45 30.03 39.15
N GLU A 48 2.81 30.79 38.12
CA GLU A 48 1.84 31.49 37.28
C GLU A 48 1.17 30.51 36.30
N VAL A 49 -0.16 30.58 36.19
CA VAL A 49 -0.93 29.73 35.26
C VAL A 49 -1.40 30.57 34.09
N VAL A 50 -1.00 30.18 32.88
CA VAL A 50 -1.55 30.66 31.61
C VAL A 50 -2.53 29.62 31.09
N CYS A 51 -3.76 30.02 30.83
CA CYS A 51 -4.73 29.15 30.18
C CYS A 51 -4.59 29.25 28.66
N PHE A 52 -4.65 28.12 27.97
CA PHE A 52 -4.64 28.03 26.51
C PHE A 52 -5.90 27.32 26.02
N THR A 53 -6.63 27.95 25.11
CA THR A 53 -7.81 27.38 24.46
C THR A 53 -7.61 27.40 22.94
N ALA A 54 -7.80 26.27 22.30
CA ALA A 54 -7.85 26.17 20.85
C ALA A 54 -9.31 26.10 20.38
N ASP A 55 -9.69 26.97 19.46
CA ASP A 55 -10.95 26.85 18.72
C ASP A 55 -10.75 25.88 17.56
N VAL A 56 -11.25 24.66 17.74
CA VAL A 56 -11.31 23.59 16.74
C VAL A 56 -12.75 23.38 16.24
N GLY A 57 -13.65 24.34 16.48
CA GLY A 57 -15.05 24.30 16.05
C GLY A 57 -16.04 23.82 17.10
N GLN A 58 -15.70 23.86 18.38
CA GLN A 58 -16.61 23.53 19.50
C GLN A 58 -17.80 24.50 19.67
N GLY A 59 -17.78 25.63 18.95
CA GLY A 59 -18.90 26.59 18.87
C GLY A 59 -18.69 27.84 19.74
N ILE A 60 -19.23 28.97 19.26
CA ILE A 60 -19.01 30.31 19.87
C ILE A 60 -19.47 30.37 21.33
N LYS A 61 -20.59 29.70 21.67
CA LYS A 61 -21.12 29.66 23.04
C LYS A 61 -20.18 28.99 24.04
N GLU A 62 -19.30 28.09 23.60
CA GLU A 62 -18.29 27.48 24.48
C GLU A 62 -17.09 28.39 24.71
N LEU A 63 -16.90 29.41 23.85
CA LEU A 63 -15.81 30.38 23.95
C LEU A 63 -16.21 31.65 24.72
N GLU A 64 -17.51 31.99 24.75
CA GLU A 64 -18.05 33.14 25.47
C GLU A 64 -17.77 33.06 26.98
N GLY A 65 -17.25 34.15 27.56
CA GLY A 65 -16.96 34.24 29.00
C GLY A 65 -15.77 33.42 29.51
N LEU A 66 -15.03 32.73 28.63
CA LEU A 66 -13.86 31.93 29.02
C LEU A 66 -12.77 32.75 29.70
N GLU A 67 -12.48 33.96 29.20
CA GLU A 67 -11.44 34.82 29.73
C GLU A 67 -11.77 35.28 31.16
N GLU A 68 -13.01 35.72 31.37
CA GLU A 68 -13.53 36.12 32.67
C GLU A 68 -13.45 34.96 33.66
N LYS A 69 -13.84 33.76 33.21
CA LYS A 69 -13.77 32.54 34.02
C LYS A 69 -12.34 32.12 34.34
N ALA A 70 -11.43 32.18 33.39
CA ALA A 70 -10.01 31.85 33.59
C ALA A 70 -9.38 32.81 34.62
N LYS A 71 -9.61 34.12 34.47
CA LYS A 71 -9.16 35.15 35.42
C LYS A 71 -9.75 34.95 36.81
N ALA A 72 -11.06 34.67 36.90
CA ALA A 72 -11.74 34.40 38.17
C ALA A 72 -11.24 33.11 38.84
N SER A 73 -10.80 32.12 38.07
CA SER A 73 -10.15 30.90 38.57
C SER A 73 -8.69 31.15 39.00
N GLY A 74 -8.14 32.33 38.72
CA GLY A 74 -6.82 32.74 39.15
C GLY A 74 -5.72 32.62 38.09
N ALA A 75 -6.05 32.44 36.81
CA ALA A 75 -5.07 32.46 35.72
C ALA A 75 -4.58 33.88 35.45
N CYS A 76 -3.30 34.04 35.08
CA CYS A 76 -2.72 35.34 34.75
C CYS A 76 -3.10 35.82 33.34
N GLN A 77 -3.36 34.88 32.42
CA GLN A 77 -3.70 35.15 31.03
C GLN A 77 -4.52 34.00 30.45
N LEU A 78 -5.40 34.30 29.50
CA LEU A 78 -5.98 33.33 28.57
C LEU A 78 -5.46 33.61 27.17
N VAL A 79 -4.98 32.57 26.48
CA VAL A 79 -4.63 32.62 25.05
C VAL A 79 -5.64 31.79 24.30
N VAL A 80 -6.34 32.41 23.34
CA VAL A 80 -7.27 31.73 22.44
C VAL A 80 -6.68 31.73 21.03
N LYS A 81 -6.63 30.57 20.38
CA LYS A 81 -6.16 30.41 18.99
C LYS A 81 -7.24 29.75 18.14
N ASP A 82 -7.58 30.36 17.00
CA ASP A 82 -8.42 29.72 15.99
C ASP A 82 -7.57 28.73 15.18
N LEU A 83 -7.89 27.45 15.32
CA LEU A 83 -7.21 26.33 14.68
C LEU A 83 -8.15 25.54 13.76
N LYS A 84 -9.36 26.04 13.44
CA LYS A 84 -10.34 25.29 12.64
C LYS A 84 -9.76 24.87 11.29
N GLU A 85 -9.08 25.78 10.61
CA GLU A 85 -8.51 25.53 9.28
C GLU A 85 -7.33 24.53 9.36
N GLU A 86 -6.41 24.69 10.33
CA GLU A 86 -5.31 23.72 10.57
C GLU A 86 -5.86 22.34 10.94
N PHE A 87 -6.87 22.28 11.81
CA PHE A 87 -7.48 21.04 12.26
C PHE A 87 -8.11 20.26 11.10
N VAL A 88 -8.83 20.94 10.19
CA VAL A 88 -9.41 20.25 9.04
C VAL A 88 -8.35 19.84 8.04
N ARG A 89 -7.47 20.76 7.65
CA ARG A 89 -6.46 20.53 6.61
C ARG A 89 -5.41 19.49 7.02
N ASP A 90 -4.89 19.58 8.24
CA ASP A 90 -3.70 18.82 8.66
C ASP A 90 -4.04 17.57 9.49
N TYR A 91 -5.29 17.40 9.94
CA TYR A 91 -5.68 16.26 10.76
C TYR A 91 -6.88 15.49 10.18
N ILE A 92 -8.00 16.17 9.92
CA ILE A 92 -9.22 15.51 9.42
C ILE A 92 -9.03 15.00 8.00
N PHE A 93 -8.52 15.82 7.10
CA PHE A 93 -8.36 15.48 5.69
C PHE A 93 -7.40 14.31 5.45
N PRO A 94 -6.24 14.22 6.15
CA PRO A 94 -5.40 13.01 6.13
C PRO A 94 -6.15 11.76 6.59
N CYS A 95 -6.89 11.83 7.71
CA CYS A 95 -7.71 10.70 8.18
C CYS A 95 -8.82 10.31 7.20
N LEU A 96 -9.47 11.28 6.56
CA LEU A 96 -10.48 11.05 5.53
C LEU A 96 -9.89 10.36 4.30
N ARG A 97 -8.78 10.90 3.77
CA ARG A 97 -8.04 10.31 2.63
C ARG A 97 -7.60 8.88 2.93
N ALA A 98 -7.09 8.65 4.14
CA ALA A 98 -6.71 7.32 4.60
C ALA A 98 -7.89 6.36 4.70
N GLY A 99 -9.13 6.85 4.80
CA GLY A 99 -10.29 6.01 5.13
C GLY A 99 -10.28 5.55 6.60
N ALA A 100 -9.68 6.35 7.50
CA ALA A 100 -9.45 5.96 8.89
C ALA A 100 -10.73 5.93 9.72
N ILE A 101 -11.24 4.72 9.99
CA ILE A 101 -12.42 4.48 10.83
C ILE A 101 -12.08 3.47 11.93
N TYR A 102 -12.09 3.92 13.18
CA TYR A 102 -11.82 3.05 14.32
C TYR A 102 -13.00 2.10 14.58
N GLU A 103 -12.69 0.80 14.69
CA GLU A 103 -13.67 -0.29 14.83
C GLU A 103 -14.87 -0.18 13.87
N ARG A 104 -14.61 0.33 12.66
CA ARG A 104 -15.59 0.48 11.55
C ARG A 104 -16.76 1.42 11.84
N LYS A 105 -16.74 2.17 12.95
CA LYS A 105 -17.83 3.08 13.34
C LYS A 105 -17.38 4.47 13.78
N TYR A 106 -16.25 4.58 14.47
CA TYR A 106 -15.82 5.85 15.05
C TYR A 106 -14.84 6.60 14.13
N LEU A 107 -15.21 7.83 13.73
CA LEU A 107 -14.42 8.70 12.86
C LEU A 107 -13.37 9.54 13.61
N LEU A 108 -12.90 9.10 14.78
CA LEU A 108 -11.67 9.60 15.43
C LEU A 108 -11.66 11.07 15.89
N GLY A 109 -12.79 11.80 15.90
CA GLY A 109 -12.81 13.26 16.10
C GLY A 109 -12.01 13.77 17.31
N THR A 110 -12.30 13.29 18.51
CA THR A 110 -11.55 13.64 19.74
C THR A 110 -10.08 13.23 19.65
N SER A 111 -9.80 12.09 19.01
CA SER A 111 -8.45 11.56 18.88
C SER A 111 -7.57 12.43 17.97
N MET A 112 -8.16 13.09 16.98
CA MET A 112 -7.49 14.07 16.11
C MET A 112 -7.34 15.45 16.76
N ALA A 113 -8.31 15.88 17.58
CA ALA A 113 -8.29 17.22 18.19
C ALA A 113 -7.16 17.38 19.22
N ARG A 114 -6.83 16.33 19.99
CA ARG A 114 -5.81 16.46 21.05
C ARG A 114 -4.40 16.79 20.52
N PRO A 115 -3.84 16.11 19.50
CA PRO A 115 -2.51 16.43 19.00
C PRO A 115 -2.40 17.85 18.40
N VAL A 116 -3.44 18.37 17.74
CA VAL A 116 -3.40 19.76 17.23
C VAL A 116 -3.36 20.78 18.36
N ILE A 117 -4.16 20.58 19.41
CA ILE A 117 -4.16 21.45 20.59
C ILE A 117 -2.81 21.39 21.29
N ALA A 118 -2.27 20.19 21.49
CA ALA A 118 -0.97 19.96 22.13
C ALA A 118 0.18 20.64 21.39
N LYS A 119 0.25 20.48 20.05
CA LYS A 119 1.31 21.06 19.22
C LYS A 119 1.37 22.58 19.31
N VAL A 120 0.22 23.25 19.26
CA VAL A 120 0.16 24.72 19.32
C VAL A 120 0.35 25.22 20.75
N ASN A 121 -0.13 24.48 21.75
CA ASN A 121 0.14 24.76 23.16
C ASN A 121 1.66 24.77 23.45
N PHE A 122 2.39 23.78 22.90
CA PHE A 122 3.85 23.69 23.03
C PHE A 122 4.60 24.83 22.31
N ARG A 123 4.18 25.22 21.10
CA ARG A 123 4.87 26.22 20.27
C ARG A 123 4.43 27.67 20.52
N CYS A 124 3.74 27.96 21.61
CA CYS A 124 3.27 29.32 21.87
C CYS A 124 4.46 30.24 22.21
N GLU A 125 5.08 30.84 21.19
CA GLU A 125 6.29 31.73 21.20
C GLU A 125 6.23 32.91 22.20
N VAL A 126 5.07 33.13 22.81
CA VAL A 126 4.79 34.27 23.69
C VAL A 126 5.33 34.06 25.11
N LEU A 127 5.83 32.87 25.46
CA LEU A 127 6.16 32.53 26.85
C LEU A 127 7.44 31.69 26.91
N ASP A 128 8.37 32.06 27.80
CA ASP A 128 9.43 31.15 28.25
C ASP A 128 8.75 30.00 29.03
N ILE A 129 8.34 28.93 28.32
CA ILE A 129 7.52 27.83 28.87
C ILE A 129 8.42 26.82 29.59
N GLU A 130 8.10 26.54 30.86
CA GLU A 130 8.82 25.53 31.67
C GLU A 130 8.06 24.19 31.80
N VAL A 131 6.72 24.16 31.65
CA VAL A 131 5.83 22.98 31.87
C VAL A 131 4.51 23.06 31.08
N ALA A 132 4.06 21.95 30.49
CA ALA A 132 2.71 21.78 29.92
C ALA A 132 1.83 20.86 30.79
N ILE A 133 0.51 21.09 30.82
CA ILE A 133 -0.43 20.31 31.65
C ILE A 133 -1.59 19.77 30.84
N ASP A 134 -1.76 18.45 30.88
CA ASP A 134 -3.00 17.76 30.52
C ASP A 134 -3.07 16.38 31.21
N SER A 135 -4.27 15.85 31.37
CA SER A 135 -4.59 14.58 32.04
C SER A 135 -4.89 13.43 31.08
N MET A 136 -4.80 13.67 29.76
CA MET A 136 -5.05 12.65 28.76
C MET A 136 -3.77 12.16 28.10
N VAL A 137 -3.65 10.84 27.98
CA VAL A 137 -2.52 10.13 27.35
C VAL A 137 -2.13 10.72 25.99
N ARG A 138 -3.10 11.14 25.17
CA ARG A 138 -2.84 11.67 23.82
C ARG A 138 -2.11 13.02 23.82
N PHE A 139 -2.33 13.87 24.82
CA PHE A 139 -1.59 15.12 24.96
C PHE A 139 -0.15 14.83 25.40
N GLU A 140 0.03 13.99 26.42
CA GLU A 140 1.36 13.59 26.92
C GLU A 140 2.22 12.96 25.82
N LEU A 141 1.66 12.02 25.04
CA LEU A 141 2.38 11.42 23.92
C LEU A 141 2.79 12.46 22.87
N THR A 142 1.94 13.45 22.60
CA THR A 142 2.29 14.55 21.70
C THR A 142 3.41 15.40 22.27
N PHE A 143 3.33 15.77 23.55
CA PHE A 143 4.37 16.56 24.21
C PHE A 143 5.71 15.84 24.22
N PHE A 144 5.74 14.55 24.56
CA PHE A 144 6.99 13.77 24.54
C PHE A 144 7.57 13.62 23.14
N ALA A 145 6.72 13.52 22.11
CA ALA A 145 7.18 13.48 20.72
C ALA A 145 7.77 14.83 20.26
N LEU A 146 7.24 15.95 20.75
CA LEU A 146 7.71 17.29 20.39
C LEU A 146 8.95 17.72 21.20
N ASP A 147 8.98 17.41 22.49
CA ASP A 147 10.12 17.63 23.38
C ASP A 147 10.12 16.60 24.53
N PRO A 148 11.02 15.60 24.50
CA PRO A 148 11.11 14.57 25.53
C PRO A 148 11.59 15.11 26.89
N LYS A 149 12.08 16.35 26.97
CA LYS A 149 12.52 17.00 28.21
C LYS A 149 11.43 17.86 28.87
N LEU A 150 10.26 18.00 28.22
CA LEU A 150 9.18 18.80 28.75
C LEU A 150 8.65 18.18 30.05
N ASN A 151 8.63 18.97 31.12
CA ASN A 151 7.95 18.56 32.34
C ASN A 151 6.44 18.59 32.09
N VAL A 152 5.76 17.52 32.45
CA VAL A 152 4.29 17.45 32.43
C VAL A 152 3.78 17.28 33.84
N VAL A 153 2.88 18.17 34.26
CA VAL A 153 2.12 18.00 35.51
C VAL A 153 0.74 17.47 35.15
N ALA A 154 0.32 16.36 35.78
CA ALA A 154 -0.99 15.75 35.56
C ALA A 154 -1.75 15.73 36.89
N PRO A 155 -2.51 16.79 37.24
CA PRO A 155 -3.12 16.98 38.56
C PRO A 155 -3.88 15.76 39.08
N TRP A 156 -4.60 15.05 38.20
CA TRP A 156 -5.40 13.86 38.51
C TRP A 156 -4.62 12.67 39.06
N ARG A 157 -3.31 12.64 38.85
CA ARG A 157 -2.42 11.60 39.39
C ARG A 157 -1.89 11.96 40.79
N GLU A 158 -2.02 13.22 41.19
CA GLU A 158 -1.41 13.77 42.41
C GLU A 158 -2.41 14.35 43.41
N TRP A 159 -3.60 14.74 42.96
CA TRP A 159 -4.57 15.44 43.79
C TRP A 159 -5.51 14.51 44.56
N ASP A 160 -6.10 15.00 45.64
CA ASP A 160 -7.04 14.23 46.47
C ASP A 160 -8.51 14.37 46.00
N ILE A 161 -8.76 15.01 44.86
CA ILE A 161 -10.09 15.23 44.30
C ILE A 161 -10.54 13.97 43.56
N ARG A 162 -11.39 13.14 44.17
CA ARG A 162 -11.76 11.79 43.69
C ARG A 162 -13.09 11.73 42.94
N GLY A 163 -13.55 12.87 42.44
CA GLY A 163 -14.74 12.93 41.60
C GLY A 163 -15.29 14.33 41.45
N ARG A 164 -16.43 14.41 40.76
CA ARG A 164 -17.10 15.69 40.47
C ARG A 164 -17.56 16.43 41.73
N GLU A 165 -18.04 15.71 42.74
CA GLU A 165 -18.54 16.32 43.99
C GLU A 165 -17.40 17.00 44.75
N ASP A 166 -16.28 16.31 44.93
CA ASP A 166 -15.05 16.85 45.50
C ASP A 166 -14.56 18.08 44.70
N ALA A 167 -14.63 18.03 43.37
CA ALA A 167 -14.24 19.14 42.51
C ALA A 167 -15.15 20.37 42.70
N ILE A 168 -16.46 20.18 42.88
CA ILE A 168 -17.40 21.27 43.18
C ILE A 168 -17.12 21.87 44.55
N GLU A 169 -16.87 21.05 45.56
CA GLU A 169 -16.52 21.51 46.91
C GLU A 169 -15.22 22.32 46.90
N TYR A 170 -14.19 21.79 46.22
CA TYR A 170 -12.93 22.49 46.03
C TYR A 170 -13.12 23.81 45.27
N ALA A 171 -13.93 23.83 44.21
CA ALA A 171 -14.23 25.04 43.45
C ALA A 171 -14.90 26.12 44.33
N LYS A 172 -15.88 25.73 45.17
CA LYS A 172 -16.54 26.65 46.13
C LYS A 172 -15.54 27.22 47.13
N LYS A 173 -14.65 26.38 47.68
CA LYS A 173 -13.63 26.81 48.65
C LYS A 173 -12.68 27.87 48.07
N HIS A 174 -12.38 27.80 46.78
CA HIS A 174 -11.43 28.70 46.10
C HIS A 174 -12.10 29.78 45.25
N ASN A 175 -13.41 30.01 45.44
CA ASN A 175 -14.19 31.00 44.68
C ASN A 175 -14.11 30.83 43.15
N VAL A 176 -13.87 29.60 42.67
CA VAL A 176 -13.87 29.29 41.24
C VAL A 176 -15.31 29.35 40.74
N PRO A 177 -15.61 30.05 39.63
CA PRO A 177 -16.96 30.10 39.08
C PRO A 177 -17.44 28.70 38.66
N VAL A 178 -18.33 28.12 39.48
CA VAL A 178 -18.95 26.82 39.18
C VAL A 178 -20.15 27.04 38.27
N PRO A 179 -20.31 26.26 37.18
CA PRO A 179 -21.54 26.30 36.39
C PRO A 179 -22.74 26.00 37.29
N VAL A 180 -23.75 26.89 37.29
CA VAL A 180 -24.96 26.79 38.15
C VAL A 180 -25.97 25.73 37.63
N THR A 181 -25.64 25.03 36.55
CA THR A 181 -26.57 24.11 35.87
C THR A 181 -26.66 22.72 36.52
N LYS A 182 -27.87 22.13 36.46
CA LYS A 182 -28.19 20.76 36.88
C LYS A 182 -27.13 19.76 36.37
N LYS A 183 -26.84 18.71 37.16
CA LYS A 183 -25.95 17.60 36.80
C LYS A 183 -26.29 17.12 35.37
N SER A 184 -25.42 17.42 34.42
CA SER A 184 -25.44 16.74 33.12
C SER A 184 -25.19 15.26 33.41
N ILE A 185 -26.05 14.40 32.87
CA ILE A 185 -26.03 12.94 33.07
C ILE A 185 -25.14 12.24 32.04
N TYR A 186 -24.21 12.98 31.43
CA TYR A 186 -23.18 12.52 30.50
C TYR A 186 -22.16 13.65 30.29
N SER A 187 -20.94 13.27 29.92
CA SER A 187 -19.88 14.15 29.43
C SER A 187 -20.08 14.46 27.95
N ARG A 188 -19.57 15.61 27.50
CA ARG A 188 -19.66 16.08 26.12
C ARG A 188 -18.32 16.63 25.66
N ASP A 189 -17.93 16.29 24.44
CA ASP A 189 -16.74 16.84 23.79
C ASP A 189 -17.03 17.03 22.29
N GLY A 190 -16.85 18.26 21.80
CA GLY A 190 -17.25 18.68 20.47
C GLY A 190 -16.14 19.44 19.74
N ASN A 191 -16.12 19.29 18.42
CA ASN A 191 -15.26 20.03 17.51
C ASN A 191 -15.94 20.10 16.13
N LEU A 192 -15.27 20.68 15.14
CA LEU A 192 -15.85 20.86 13.81
C LEU A 192 -16.16 19.52 13.10
N TRP A 193 -15.49 18.43 13.46
CA TRP A 193 -15.71 17.12 12.83
C TRP A 193 -16.86 16.35 13.44
N HIS A 194 -16.99 16.40 14.77
CA HIS A 194 -17.99 15.62 15.47
C HIS A 194 -18.39 16.21 16.83
N LEU A 195 -19.47 15.66 17.38
CA LEU A 195 -19.84 15.80 18.78
C LEU A 195 -19.91 14.41 19.42
N SER A 196 -19.40 14.27 20.64
CA SER A 196 -19.35 13.00 21.36
C SER A 196 -19.96 13.11 22.75
N HIS A 197 -20.61 12.03 23.19
CA HIS A 197 -21.19 11.87 24.51
C HIS A 197 -20.78 10.55 25.13
N GLU A 198 -20.38 10.59 26.40
CA GLU A 198 -19.89 9.42 27.15
C GLU A 198 -20.24 9.55 28.65
N GLY A 199 -20.32 8.41 29.36
CA GLY A 199 -20.45 8.34 30.82
C GLY A 199 -21.88 8.43 31.38
N ASP A 200 -22.01 8.14 32.68
CA ASP A 200 -23.25 8.16 33.48
C ASP A 200 -24.37 7.30 32.83
N ILE A 201 -25.43 7.85 32.23
CA ILE A 201 -26.51 7.02 31.67
C ILE A 201 -26.04 6.06 30.56
N LEU A 202 -24.97 6.42 29.84
CA LEU A 202 -24.41 5.63 28.75
C LEU A 202 -23.52 4.47 29.23
N GLU A 203 -23.16 4.42 30.52
CA GLU A 203 -22.35 3.33 31.08
C GLU A 203 -23.09 1.99 31.02
N ASP A 204 -24.42 2.02 31.10
CA ASP A 204 -25.25 0.86 30.81
C ASP A 204 -25.60 0.83 29.31
N PRO A 205 -25.08 -0.14 28.53
CA PRO A 205 -25.40 -0.27 27.12
C PRO A 205 -26.88 -0.61 26.84
N ALA A 206 -27.66 -1.00 27.85
CA ALA A 206 -29.10 -1.24 27.71
C ALA A 206 -29.93 0.05 27.66
N ASN A 207 -29.38 1.19 28.10
CA ASN A 207 -30.11 2.46 28.08
C ASN A 207 -30.17 3.06 26.67
N GLU A 208 -31.31 3.67 26.32
CA GLU A 208 -31.44 4.40 25.05
C GLU A 208 -30.77 5.78 25.13
N PRO A 209 -30.02 6.21 24.10
CA PRO A 209 -29.51 7.59 24.01
C PRO A 209 -30.67 8.59 24.03
N LYS A 210 -30.55 9.65 24.83
CA LYS A 210 -31.62 10.65 24.92
C LYS A 210 -31.61 11.57 23.70
N LYS A 211 -32.80 12.02 23.28
CA LYS A 211 -32.96 12.91 22.12
C LYS A 211 -32.18 14.23 22.26
N ASP A 212 -32.01 14.74 23.49
CA ASP A 212 -31.27 15.98 23.80
C ASP A 212 -29.74 15.83 23.72
N MET A 213 -29.22 14.61 23.53
CA MET A 213 -27.81 14.40 23.18
C MET A 213 -27.49 14.86 21.77
N TYR A 214 -28.44 14.74 20.83
CA TYR A 214 -28.21 15.06 19.43
C TYR A 214 -28.38 16.56 19.16
N MET A 215 -27.27 17.29 19.12
CA MET A 215 -27.24 18.74 18.98
C MET A 215 -26.72 19.22 17.62
N LEU A 216 -25.97 18.39 16.90
CA LEU A 216 -25.54 18.69 15.53
C LEU A 216 -26.58 18.29 14.48
N THR A 217 -27.50 17.38 14.84
CA THR A 217 -28.42 16.76 13.90
C THR A 217 -29.85 16.78 14.42
N VAL A 218 -30.82 17.05 13.55
CA VAL A 218 -32.25 16.85 13.86
C VAL A 218 -32.55 15.36 13.95
N ASP A 219 -33.60 14.98 14.68
CA ASP A 219 -34.07 13.60 14.68
C ASP A 219 -34.41 13.19 13.23
N PRO A 220 -33.94 12.02 12.73
CA PRO A 220 -34.33 11.53 11.40
C PRO A 220 -35.86 11.49 11.18
N GLU A 221 -36.66 11.34 12.23
CA GLU A 221 -38.11 11.41 12.17
C GLU A 221 -38.62 12.83 11.84
N ASP A 222 -37.93 13.85 12.36
CA ASP A 222 -38.24 15.28 12.22
C ASP A 222 -37.55 15.94 11.00
N ALA A 223 -36.67 15.20 10.33
CA ALA A 223 -35.97 15.66 9.12
C ALA A 223 -36.95 15.92 7.94
N PRO A 224 -36.59 16.80 6.99
CA PRO A 224 -37.42 17.13 5.83
C PRO A 224 -37.95 15.90 5.08
N ASN A 225 -39.20 15.99 4.62
CA ASN A 225 -39.83 14.94 3.81
C ASN A 225 -39.40 14.95 2.34
N GLU A 226 -38.63 15.96 1.92
CA GLU A 226 -38.05 16.06 0.59
C GLU A 226 -36.56 15.74 0.63
N PRO A 227 -36.05 14.90 -0.29
CA PRO A 227 -34.63 14.62 -0.37
C PRO A 227 -33.86 15.83 -0.90
N GLU A 228 -32.64 15.99 -0.41
CA GLU A 228 -31.69 16.97 -0.93
C GLU A 228 -30.60 16.28 -1.74
N TYR A 229 -30.16 16.91 -2.83
CA TYR A 229 -29.06 16.42 -3.67
C TYR A 229 -27.90 17.39 -3.57
N ILE A 230 -26.71 16.87 -3.28
CA ILE A 230 -25.47 17.63 -3.25
C ILE A 230 -24.40 16.91 -4.07
N GLU A 231 -23.59 17.66 -4.79
CA GLU A 231 -22.39 17.15 -5.46
C GLU A 231 -21.15 17.54 -4.65
N ILE A 232 -20.29 16.56 -4.35
CA ILE A 232 -18.99 16.78 -3.72
C ILE A 232 -17.91 16.66 -4.79
N GLY A 233 -17.12 17.72 -4.99
CA GLY A 233 -15.92 17.67 -5.83
C GLY A 233 -14.71 17.26 -5.02
N ILE A 234 -13.93 16.32 -5.56
CA ILE A 234 -12.77 15.71 -4.89
C ILE A 234 -11.56 15.81 -5.81
N VAL A 235 -10.42 16.19 -5.26
CA VAL A 235 -9.12 16.24 -5.95
C VAL A 235 -8.10 15.49 -5.13
N SER A 236 -7.48 14.47 -5.73
CA SER A 236 -6.47 13.61 -5.09
C SER A 236 -6.90 13.05 -3.71
N GLY A 237 -8.16 12.61 -3.61
CA GLY A 237 -8.77 12.08 -2.38
C GLY A 237 -9.21 13.14 -1.37
N LEU A 238 -9.05 14.44 -1.66
CA LEU A 238 -9.48 15.53 -0.78
C LEU A 238 -10.73 16.26 -1.32
N PRO A 239 -11.75 16.52 -0.49
CA PRO A 239 -12.91 17.30 -0.89
C PRO A 239 -12.53 18.78 -1.04
N VAL A 240 -12.95 19.40 -2.14
CA VAL A 240 -12.62 20.81 -2.47
C VAL A 240 -13.85 21.67 -2.75
N SER A 241 -14.99 21.07 -3.13
CA SER A 241 -16.18 21.82 -3.53
C SER A 241 -17.48 21.13 -3.18
N ILE A 242 -18.55 21.93 -3.06
CA ILE A 242 -19.94 21.49 -2.91
C ILE A 242 -20.75 22.17 -4.01
N ASN A 243 -21.46 21.40 -4.84
CA ASN A 243 -22.23 21.88 -5.99
C ASN A 243 -21.42 22.81 -6.92
N GLY A 244 -20.14 22.45 -7.16
CA GLY A 244 -19.22 23.22 -7.99
C GLY A 244 -18.64 24.50 -7.34
N LYS A 245 -19.08 24.88 -6.15
CA LYS A 245 -18.50 26.01 -5.40
C LYS A 245 -17.33 25.53 -4.55
N GLU A 246 -16.17 26.14 -4.70
CA GLU A 246 -14.98 25.85 -3.88
C GLU A 246 -15.08 26.46 -2.47
N PHE A 247 -14.46 25.78 -1.51
CA PHE A 247 -14.45 26.16 -0.10
C PHE A 247 -13.05 25.98 0.50
N SER A 248 -12.75 26.72 1.56
CA SER A 248 -11.63 26.33 2.44
C SER A 248 -12.01 25.04 3.20
N PRO A 249 -11.04 24.18 3.57
CA PRO A 249 -11.28 23.02 4.43
C PRO A 249 -12.27 23.23 5.58
N ALA A 250 -12.10 24.26 6.43
CA ALA A 250 -13.01 24.47 7.56
C ALA A 250 -14.41 24.94 7.13
N SER A 251 -14.50 25.81 6.13
CA SER A 251 -15.80 26.28 5.63
C SER A 251 -16.58 25.18 4.90
N LEU A 252 -15.89 24.30 4.18
CA LEU A 252 -16.47 23.11 3.54
C LEU A 252 -17.13 22.20 4.57
N LEU A 253 -16.39 21.85 5.62
CA LEU A 253 -16.90 20.96 6.67
C LEU A 253 -18.06 21.62 7.45
N SER A 254 -17.97 22.93 7.70
CA SER A 254 -19.05 23.69 8.35
C SER A 254 -20.35 23.64 7.54
N GLU A 255 -20.26 23.85 6.22
CA GLU A 255 -21.40 23.77 5.31
C GLU A 255 -22.01 22.37 5.30
N LEU A 256 -21.17 21.33 5.20
CA LEU A 256 -21.64 19.94 5.20
C LEU A 256 -22.25 19.51 6.54
N ASN A 257 -21.78 20.06 7.67
CA ASN A 257 -22.43 19.83 8.96
C ASN A 257 -23.83 20.43 9.02
N GLN A 258 -24.04 21.62 8.43
CA GLN A 258 -25.39 22.22 8.36
C GLN A 258 -26.31 21.39 7.46
N ILE A 259 -25.81 21.01 6.27
CA ILE A 259 -26.56 20.20 5.30
C ILE A 259 -26.86 18.80 5.86
N GLY A 260 -25.88 18.10 6.42
CA GLY A 260 -26.12 16.78 7.00
C GLY A 260 -26.97 16.85 8.28
N GLY A 261 -26.76 17.89 9.10
CA GLY A 261 -27.45 18.11 10.35
C GLY A 261 -28.96 18.24 10.20
N ARG A 262 -29.43 19.02 9.21
CA ARG A 262 -30.87 19.18 8.92
C ARG A 262 -31.55 17.91 8.40
N HIS A 263 -30.77 16.91 7.96
CA HIS A 263 -31.28 15.62 7.51
C HIS A 263 -31.06 14.49 8.53
N GLY A 264 -30.55 14.78 9.73
CA GLY A 264 -30.33 13.76 10.75
C GLY A 264 -29.16 12.79 10.46
N ILE A 265 -28.21 13.18 9.62
CA ILE A 265 -27.12 12.31 9.13
C ILE A 265 -26.03 12.14 10.19
N GLY A 266 -25.46 10.92 10.28
CA GLY A 266 -24.19 10.69 10.96
C GLY A 266 -24.27 10.50 12.47
N ARG A 267 -25.40 9.97 12.97
CA ARG A 267 -25.54 9.51 14.36
C ARG A 267 -24.96 8.10 14.51
N VAL A 268 -24.06 7.90 15.46
CA VAL A 268 -23.40 6.62 15.75
C VAL A 268 -23.53 6.29 17.23
N ASP A 269 -23.94 5.07 17.55
CA ASP A 269 -23.89 4.50 18.89
C ASP A 269 -23.04 3.22 18.83
N MET A 270 -22.01 3.16 19.67
CA MET A 270 -21.14 1.99 19.73
C MET A 270 -20.58 1.71 21.11
N VAL A 271 -20.36 0.42 21.35
CA VAL A 271 -19.46 -0.06 22.40
C VAL A 271 -18.09 -0.28 21.74
N GLU A 272 -17.12 0.54 22.11
CA GLU A 272 -15.75 0.54 21.59
C GLU A 272 -14.77 -0.17 22.54
N ASN A 273 -13.60 -0.54 22.01
CA ASN A 273 -12.45 -0.97 22.81
C ASN A 273 -11.51 0.20 23.08
N ARG A 274 -11.23 0.50 24.34
CA ARG A 274 -10.19 1.46 24.72
C ARG A 274 -8.81 0.82 24.60
N LEU A 275 -7.75 1.64 24.57
CA LEU A 275 -6.35 1.19 24.46
C LEU A 275 -5.93 0.19 25.55
N VAL A 276 -6.43 0.35 26.78
CA VAL A 276 -6.20 -0.59 27.90
C VAL A 276 -7.08 -1.86 27.82
N GLY A 277 -7.80 -2.03 26.71
CA GLY A 277 -8.69 -3.15 26.41
C GLY A 277 -9.97 -3.22 27.24
N MET A 278 -10.33 -2.13 27.92
CA MET A 278 -11.65 -1.97 28.52
C MET A 278 -12.69 -1.58 27.46
N LYS A 279 -13.94 -2.00 27.68
CA LYS A 279 -15.07 -1.54 26.87
C LYS A 279 -15.59 -0.20 27.39
N SER A 280 -15.99 0.67 26.48
CA SER A 280 -16.77 1.88 26.78
C SER A 280 -17.84 2.07 25.72
N ARG A 281 -18.91 2.78 26.06
CA ARG A 281 -19.94 3.19 25.10
C ARG A 281 -19.80 4.67 24.81
N GLY A 282 -19.88 5.02 23.53
CA GLY A 282 -19.88 6.40 23.06
C GLY A 282 -20.99 6.62 22.04
N VAL A 283 -21.64 7.78 22.15
CA VAL A 283 -22.63 8.25 21.17
C VAL A 283 -22.06 9.47 20.46
N TYR A 284 -22.04 9.43 19.13
CA TYR A 284 -21.38 10.41 18.28
C TYR A 284 -22.33 11.00 17.23
N GLU A 285 -22.10 12.27 16.88
CA GLU A 285 -22.69 12.94 15.72
C GLU A 285 -21.58 13.45 14.80
N THR A 286 -21.62 13.09 13.52
CA THR A 286 -20.62 13.50 12.52
C THR A 286 -21.27 13.67 11.13
N PRO A 287 -22.20 14.63 10.97
CA PRO A 287 -22.97 14.78 9.73
C PRO A 287 -22.10 15.01 8.50
N GLY A 288 -21.21 16.02 8.54
CA GLY A 288 -20.32 16.32 7.43
C GLY A 288 -19.32 15.20 7.17
N GLY A 289 -18.78 14.59 8.23
CA GLY A 289 -17.86 13.45 8.08
C GLY A 289 -18.50 12.23 7.41
N THR A 290 -19.75 11.92 7.72
CA THR A 290 -20.49 10.80 7.09
C THR A 290 -20.69 11.04 5.59
N ILE A 291 -21.03 12.27 5.21
CA ILE A 291 -21.17 12.68 3.80
C ILE A 291 -19.83 12.52 3.07
N LEU A 292 -18.75 13.06 3.65
CA LEU A 292 -17.42 13.05 3.04
C LEU A 292 -16.85 11.64 2.88
N PHE A 293 -16.94 10.80 3.92
CA PHE A 293 -16.49 9.41 3.83
C PHE A 293 -17.24 8.63 2.74
N THR A 294 -18.55 8.82 2.64
CA THR A 294 -19.36 8.19 1.59
C THR A 294 -18.92 8.64 0.20
N ALA A 295 -18.69 9.94 0.00
CA ALA A 295 -18.25 10.49 -1.29
C ALA A 295 -16.86 9.98 -1.70
N VAL A 296 -15.90 10.00 -0.78
CA VAL A 296 -14.51 9.58 -1.06
C VAL A 296 -14.45 8.08 -1.36
N GLN A 297 -15.05 7.23 -0.51
CA GLN A 297 -15.07 5.78 -0.73
C GLN A 297 -15.72 5.39 -2.05
N GLU A 298 -16.79 6.08 -2.44
CA GLU A 298 -17.43 5.84 -3.71
C GLU A 298 -16.53 6.22 -4.89
N LEU A 299 -15.86 7.37 -4.84
CA LEU A 299 -14.94 7.77 -5.90
C LEU A 299 -13.72 6.84 -5.99
N GLU A 300 -13.24 6.34 -4.85
CA GLU A 300 -12.19 5.32 -4.80
C GLU A 300 -12.62 4.05 -5.53
N SER A 301 -13.87 3.59 -5.34
CA SER A 301 -14.39 2.40 -6.05
C SER A 301 -14.43 2.55 -7.58
N LEU A 302 -14.47 3.79 -8.08
CA LEU A 302 -14.45 4.10 -9.51
C LEU A 302 -13.02 4.19 -10.08
N THR A 303 -12.05 4.57 -9.24
CA THR A 303 -10.70 5.01 -9.67
C THR A 303 -9.58 4.06 -9.26
N LEU A 304 -9.80 3.20 -8.27
CA LEU A 304 -8.84 2.23 -7.77
C LEU A 304 -9.26 0.82 -8.16
N ASP A 305 -8.29 -0.04 -8.50
CA ASP A 305 -8.56 -1.45 -8.75
C ASP A 305 -8.79 -2.22 -7.44
N ARG A 306 -9.34 -3.43 -7.56
CA ARG A 306 -9.74 -4.27 -6.43
C ARG A 306 -8.59 -4.53 -5.45
N GLU A 307 -7.39 -4.80 -5.94
CA GLU A 307 -6.26 -5.20 -5.08
C GLU A 307 -5.67 -3.99 -4.36
N THR A 308 -5.60 -2.86 -5.06
CA THR A 308 -5.26 -1.56 -4.48
C THR A 308 -6.18 -1.22 -3.31
N MET A 309 -7.50 -1.32 -3.50
CA MET A 309 -8.47 -1.07 -2.44
C MET A 309 -8.25 -1.97 -1.22
N GLN A 310 -8.01 -3.27 -1.44
CA GLN A 310 -7.79 -4.22 -0.35
C GLN A 310 -6.56 -3.87 0.51
N VAL A 311 -5.45 -3.49 -0.11
CA VAL A 311 -4.25 -3.08 0.63
C VAL A 311 -4.48 -1.75 1.34
N LYS A 312 -5.09 -0.76 0.67
CA LYS A 312 -5.44 0.53 1.27
C LYS A 312 -6.33 0.35 2.50
N ASP A 313 -7.40 -0.43 2.41
CA ASP A 313 -8.33 -0.68 3.52
C ASP A 313 -7.64 -1.37 4.70
N SER A 314 -6.72 -2.30 4.42
CA SER A 314 -5.91 -2.94 5.46
C SER A 314 -5.02 -1.93 6.19
N LEU A 315 -4.43 -0.98 5.46
CA LEU A 315 -3.59 0.06 6.03
C LEU A 315 -4.39 1.17 6.72
N ALA A 316 -5.60 1.46 6.25
CA ALA A 316 -6.54 2.39 6.87
C ALA A 316 -6.89 2.00 8.31
N LEU A 317 -7.06 0.70 8.55
CA LEU A 317 -7.24 0.16 9.91
C LEU A 317 -6.04 0.50 10.80
N LYS A 318 -4.82 0.27 10.28
CA LYS A 318 -3.60 0.55 11.04
C LYS A 318 -3.41 2.05 11.30
N TYR A 319 -3.74 2.87 10.31
CA TYR A 319 -3.78 4.32 10.44
C TYR A 319 -4.72 4.77 11.55
N ALA A 320 -5.96 4.24 11.56
CA ALA A 320 -6.96 4.55 12.57
C ALA A 320 -6.50 4.15 13.99
N GLU A 321 -5.81 3.02 14.14
CA GLU A 321 -5.22 2.59 15.41
C GLU A 321 -4.17 3.58 15.93
N GLN A 322 -3.25 4.06 15.06
CA GLN A 322 -2.24 5.05 15.47
C GLN A 322 -2.90 6.34 15.98
N VAL A 323 -3.85 6.88 15.21
CA VAL A 323 -4.57 8.10 15.57
C VAL A 323 -5.35 7.90 16.86
N TYR A 324 -6.09 6.80 17.00
CA TYR A 324 -6.84 6.49 18.22
C TYR A 324 -5.92 6.38 19.45
N ALA A 325 -4.73 5.79 19.28
CA ALA A 325 -3.74 5.65 20.35
C ALA A 325 -3.00 6.95 20.71
N GLY A 326 -3.27 8.07 20.00
CA GLY A 326 -2.59 9.35 20.23
C GLY A 326 -1.20 9.41 19.62
N ARG A 327 -0.87 8.49 18.71
CA ARG A 327 0.43 8.37 18.05
C ARG A 327 0.47 9.17 16.76
N TRP A 328 0.07 10.44 16.86
CA TRP A 328 0.07 11.32 15.69
C TRP A 328 1.48 11.48 15.19
N PHE A 329 2.46 11.87 15.99
CA PHE A 329 3.84 12.12 15.54
C PHE A 329 4.73 10.85 15.44
N ASP A 330 4.10 9.69 15.30
CA ASP A 330 4.81 8.41 15.16
C ASP A 330 5.30 8.20 13.71
N PRO A 331 6.55 7.76 13.50
CA PRO A 331 7.10 7.52 12.16
C PRO A 331 6.27 6.58 11.28
N LEU A 332 5.59 5.60 11.89
CA LEU A 332 4.71 4.69 11.15
C LEU A 332 3.53 5.45 10.54
N ARG A 333 2.88 6.33 11.31
CA ARG A 333 1.75 7.13 10.81
C ARG A 333 2.19 8.03 9.66
N GLU A 334 3.35 8.68 9.77
CA GLU A 334 3.91 9.52 8.70
C GLU A 334 4.20 8.72 7.43
N SER A 335 4.70 7.49 7.59
CA SER A 335 4.95 6.60 6.45
C SER A 335 3.66 6.15 5.77
N LEU A 336 2.60 5.91 6.55
CA LEU A 336 1.27 5.62 6.01
C LEU A 336 0.68 6.83 5.27
N ASP A 337 0.93 8.07 5.71
CA ASP A 337 0.53 9.26 4.95
C ASP A 337 1.16 9.29 3.56
N ALA A 338 2.46 8.99 3.45
CA ALA A 338 3.14 8.93 2.16
C ALA A 338 2.52 7.89 1.21
N PHE A 339 2.11 6.72 1.75
CA PHE A 339 1.33 5.72 0.99
C PHE A 339 -0.01 6.30 0.52
N MET A 340 -0.79 6.86 1.45
CA MET A 340 -2.15 7.34 1.17
C MET A 340 -2.15 8.50 0.17
N GLU A 341 -1.17 9.41 0.25
CA GLU A 341 -1.01 10.51 -0.70
C GLU A 341 -0.70 10.03 -2.10
N ASN A 342 0.12 8.99 -2.24
CA ASN A 342 0.46 8.46 -3.54
C ASN A 342 -0.73 7.71 -4.16
N ILE A 343 -1.38 6.84 -3.40
CA ILE A 343 -2.44 5.97 -3.93
C ILE A 343 -3.70 6.74 -4.33
N THR A 344 -3.99 7.88 -3.68
CA THR A 344 -5.20 8.66 -3.99
C THR A 344 -5.00 9.74 -5.05
N LYS A 345 -3.84 9.83 -5.72
CA LYS A 345 -3.60 10.82 -6.81
C LYS A 345 -4.66 10.76 -7.91
N THR A 346 -5.10 9.55 -8.26
CA THR A 346 -6.13 9.31 -9.28
C THR A 346 -7.56 9.47 -8.76
N THR A 347 -7.76 9.58 -7.45
CA THR A 347 -9.07 9.79 -6.81
C THR A 347 -9.50 11.25 -6.97
N THR A 348 -9.79 11.65 -8.21
CA THR A 348 -10.21 13.00 -8.59
C THR A 348 -11.50 12.92 -9.41
N GLY A 349 -12.49 13.77 -9.13
CA GLY A 349 -13.79 13.69 -9.77
C GLY A 349 -14.91 14.34 -8.94
N SER A 350 -16.15 13.94 -9.21
CA SER A 350 -17.32 14.37 -8.43
C SER A 350 -18.23 13.21 -8.07
N VAL A 351 -18.89 13.30 -6.92
CA VAL A 351 -19.91 12.35 -6.46
C VAL A 351 -21.15 13.10 -6.04
N THR A 352 -22.29 12.74 -6.62
CA THR A 352 -23.60 13.29 -6.25
C THR A 352 -24.27 12.36 -5.24
N LEU A 353 -24.68 12.94 -4.13
CA LEU A 353 -25.31 12.27 -2.99
C LEU A 353 -26.73 12.78 -2.81
N LYS A 354 -27.63 11.86 -2.49
CA LYS A 354 -28.99 12.12 -2.02
C LYS A 354 -29.03 11.93 -0.51
N LEU A 355 -29.41 12.98 0.20
CA LEU A 355 -29.60 13.02 1.65
C LEU A 355 -31.10 12.94 1.98
N TYR A 356 -31.47 12.00 2.84
CA TYR A 356 -32.87 11.82 3.22
C TYR A 356 -32.99 11.08 4.55
N LYS A 357 -33.58 11.74 5.56
CA LYS A 357 -33.98 11.14 6.85
C LYS A 357 -32.95 10.16 7.45
N GLY A 358 -31.79 10.67 7.82
CA GLY A 358 -30.71 9.91 8.42
C GLY A 358 -29.86 9.12 7.43
N SER A 359 -30.23 9.09 6.15
CA SER A 359 -29.57 8.28 5.11
C SER A 359 -28.83 9.14 4.09
N VAL A 360 -27.65 8.66 3.69
CA VAL A 360 -26.87 9.14 2.54
C VAL A 360 -26.88 8.05 1.48
N SER A 361 -27.24 8.39 0.24
CA SER A 361 -27.21 7.44 -0.89
C SER A 361 -26.55 8.08 -2.10
N VAL A 362 -25.71 7.32 -2.81
CA VAL A 362 -25.02 7.80 -4.01
C VAL A 362 -25.96 7.74 -5.21
N THR A 363 -26.06 8.83 -5.97
CA THR A 363 -26.87 8.89 -7.20
C THR A 363 -26.01 8.82 -8.45
N SER A 364 -24.89 9.53 -8.48
CA SER A 364 -23.97 9.57 -9.63
C SER A 364 -22.54 9.83 -9.19
N ARG A 365 -21.59 9.43 -10.04
CA ARG A 365 -20.15 9.63 -9.83
C ARG A 365 -19.47 9.83 -11.19
N THR A 366 -18.47 10.70 -11.24
CA THR A 366 -17.68 10.95 -12.45
C THR A 366 -16.21 11.13 -12.10
N SER A 367 -15.32 10.64 -12.95
CA SER A 367 -13.88 10.84 -12.80
C SER A 367 -13.18 10.80 -14.16
N PRO A 368 -12.21 11.69 -14.44
CA PRO A 368 -11.32 11.55 -15.58
C PRO A 368 -10.39 10.32 -15.48
N PHE A 369 -10.24 9.74 -14.29
CA PHE A 369 -9.43 8.54 -14.01
C PHE A 369 -10.28 7.29 -13.79
N SER A 370 -11.53 7.29 -14.27
CA SER A 370 -12.44 6.15 -14.14
C SER A 370 -11.85 4.89 -14.78
N LEU A 371 -11.65 3.84 -13.97
CA LEU A 371 -11.32 2.51 -14.47
C LEU A 371 -12.57 1.80 -15.03
N TYR A 372 -13.76 2.29 -14.69
CA TYR A 372 -15.00 1.87 -15.32
C TYR A 372 -15.14 2.46 -16.72
N ARG A 373 -15.32 1.60 -17.71
CA ARG A 373 -15.48 1.93 -19.13
C ARG A 373 -16.72 1.23 -19.67
N GLN A 374 -17.73 2.00 -20.03
CA GLN A 374 -19.02 1.47 -20.50
C GLN A 374 -18.88 0.67 -21.80
N ASP A 375 -18.00 1.11 -22.69
CA ASP A 375 -17.65 0.45 -23.94
C ASP A 375 -16.98 -0.93 -23.75
N ILE A 376 -16.34 -1.15 -22.60
CA ILE A 376 -15.68 -2.43 -22.27
C ILE A 376 -16.61 -3.31 -21.41
N SER A 377 -17.41 -2.70 -20.52
CA SER A 377 -18.23 -3.42 -19.53
C SER A 377 -19.58 -3.88 -20.08
N SER A 378 -20.01 -3.37 -21.24
CA SER A 378 -21.28 -3.73 -21.87
C SER A 378 -21.28 -5.17 -22.37
N PHE A 379 -22.37 -5.90 -22.09
CA PHE A 379 -22.60 -7.25 -22.64
C PHE A 379 -22.96 -7.25 -24.14
N GLU A 380 -23.21 -6.08 -24.73
CA GLU A 380 -23.81 -5.98 -26.07
C GLU A 380 -22.78 -5.85 -27.20
N SER A 381 -21.54 -5.44 -26.92
CA SER A 381 -20.43 -5.41 -27.89
C SER A 381 -19.15 -4.92 -27.21
N GLY A 382 -18.09 -5.71 -27.23
CA GLY A 382 -16.76 -5.26 -26.79
C GLY A 382 -15.68 -5.87 -27.66
N GLU A 383 -14.96 -5.04 -28.44
CA GLU A 383 -13.81 -5.45 -29.25
C GLU A 383 -12.56 -5.74 -28.39
N ILE A 384 -12.55 -5.30 -27.12
CA ILE A 384 -11.37 -5.36 -26.23
C ILE A 384 -11.31 -6.66 -25.40
N TYR A 385 -12.46 -7.29 -25.09
CA TYR A 385 -12.51 -8.52 -24.29
C TYR A 385 -12.83 -9.73 -25.17
N ASP A 386 -11.86 -10.62 -25.35
CA ASP A 386 -12.09 -11.90 -26.03
C ASP A 386 -12.62 -12.95 -25.04
N GLN A 387 -13.81 -13.50 -25.33
CA GLN A 387 -14.39 -14.58 -24.53
C GLN A 387 -13.52 -15.85 -24.52
N ALA A 388 -12.70 -16.07 -25.55
CA ALA A 388 -11.76 -17.19 -25.61
C ALA A 388 -10.65 -17.08 -24.54
N ASP A 389 -10.25 -15.86 -24.18
CA ASP A 389 -9.26 -15.61 -23.12
C ASP A 389 -9.78 -16.04 -21.76
N ALA A 390 -11.09 -15.90 -21.52
CA ALA A 390 -11.74 -16.38 -20.30
C ALA A 390 -11.53 -17.90 -20.12
N ALA A 391 -11.63 -18.66 -21.21
CA ALA A 391 -11.37 -20.10 -21.17
C ALA A 391 -9.90 -20.41 -20.89
N GLY A 392 -8.97 -19.60 -21.41
CA GLY A 392 -7.53 -19.66 -21.09
C GLY A 392 -7.26 -19.38 -19.61
N PHE A 393 -7.82 -18.28 -19.09
CA PHE A 393 -7.75 -17.90 -17.68
C PHE A 393 -8.28 -19.02 -16.77
N ILE A 394 -9.48 -19.54 -17.03
CA ILE A 394 -10.07 -20.64 -16.23
C ILE A 394 -9.17 -21.89 -16.25
N ARG A 395 -8.62 -22.24 -17.42
CA ARG A 395 -7.71 -23.39 -17.54
C ARG A 395 -6.45 -23.22 -16.70
N LEU A 396 -5.81 -22.06 -16.75
CA LEU A 396 -4.58 -21.76 -16.01
C LEU A 396 -4.84 -21.59 -14.51
N TYR A 397 -5.80 -20.74 -14.14
CA TYR A 397 -6.16 -20.47 -12.75
C TYR A 397 -6.68 -21.73 -12.04
N GLY A 398 -7.30 -22.66 -12.78
CA GLY A 398 -7.75 -23.94 -12.28
C GLY A 398 -6.68 -25.03 -12.13
N LEU A 399 -5.45 -24.83 -12.61
CA LEU A 399 -4.37 -25.83 -12.53
C LEU A 399 -4.05 -26.29 -11.10
N PRO A 400 -3.84 -25.38 -10.12
CA PRO A 400 -3.55 -25.79 -8.74
C PRO A 400 -4.66 -26.66 -8.14
N MET A 401 -5.92 -26.32 -8.41
CA MET A 401 -7.07 -27.11 -7.96
C MET A 401 -7.10 -28.50 -8.58
N LYS A 402 -6.77 -28.62 -9.88
CA LYS A 402 -6.66 -29.93 -10.56
C LYS A 402 -5.55 -30.77 -9.95
N PHE A 403 -4.37 -30.20 -9.71
CA PHE A 403 -3.26 -30.91 -9.08
C PHE A 403 -3.61 -31.37 -7.66
N PHE A 404 -4.20 -30.49 -6.85
CA PHE A 404 -4.66 -30.83 -5.50
C PHE A 404 -5.66 -31.99 -5.51
N CYS A 405 -6.72 -31.92 -6.33
CA CYS A 405 -7.68 -33.01 -6.47
C CYS A 405 -7.03 -34.32 -6.94
N SER A 406 -6.10 -34.26 -7.90
CA SER A 406 -5.38 -35.45 -8.36
C SER A 406 -4.52 -36.09 -7.27
N SER A 407 -3.89 -35.29 -6.41
CA SER A 407 -3.07 -35.76 -5.28
C SER A 407 -3.87 -36.39 -4.15
N LEU A 408 -5.17 -36.10 -4.06
CA LEU A 408 -6.08 -36.68 -3.07
C LEU A 408 -6.75 -37.99 -3.53
N SER A 409 -6.52 -38.41 -4.78
CA SER A 409 -7.00 -39.72 -5.27
C SER A 409 -6.30 -40.83 -4.46
N PRO A 410 -7.03 -41.72 -3.77
CA PRO A 410 -6.45 -42.49 -2.68
C PRO A 410 -5.45 -43.55 -3.17
N LEU A 411 -4.30 -43.58 -2.49
CA LEU A 411 -3.71 -44.81 -1.97
C LEU A 411 -4.82 -45.75 -1.48
N GLY A 412 -5.23 -46.73 -2.30
CA GLY A 412 -6.33 -47.62 -1.94
C GLY A 412 -6.96 -48.37 -3.10
N SER A 413 -6.18 -49.13 -3.87
CA SER A 413 -6.71 -50.35 -4.49
C SER A 413 -6.45 -51.50 -3.51
N PRO A 414 -7.46 -52.24 -3.00
CA PRO A 414 -7.17 -53.50 -2.33
C PRO A 414 -6.53 -54.46 -3.35
N PRO A 415 -5.70 -55.43 -2.91
CA PRO A 415 -5.05 -56.37 -3.81
C PRO A 415 -6.12 -57.09 -4.64
N LYS A 416 -5.83 -57.26 -5.93
CA LYS A 416 -6.69 -57.96 -6.89
C LYS A 416 -7.02 -59.36 -6.35
N ASP A 417 -8.26 -59.57 -5.93
CA ASP A 417 -8.83 -60.91 -5.86
C ASP A 417 -9.09 -61.37 -7.30
N ASN A 418 -8.25 -62.31 -7.74
CA ASN A 418 -8.50 -63.15 -8.90
C ASN A 418 -9.74 -63.99 -8.61
N ASN A 419 -10.90 -63.55 -9.10
CA ASN A 419 -11.95 -64.37 -9.73
C ASN A 419 -13.25 -63.59 -9.73
N LEU A 420 -13.61 -63.04 -10.89
CA LEU A 420 -14.98 -63.02 -11.41
C LEU A 420 -14.94 -62.47 -12.84
N GLU A 421 -14.74 -63.41 -13.75
CA GLU A 421 -14.98 -63.23 -15.17
C GLU A 421 -16.49 -63.12 -15.39
N ARG A 422 -16.97 -61.99 -15.94
CA ARG A 422 -17.73 -61.91 -17.20
C ARG A 422 -18.75 -60.76 -17.26
N GLU A 423 -18.70 -60.14 -18.43
CA GLU A 423 -19.73 -59.42 -19.17
C GLU A 423 -19.84 -57.88 -19.05
N ARG A 424 -19.77 -57.29 -20.25
CA ARG A 424 -20.01 -55.90 -20.69
C ARG A 424 -18.76 -55.00 -20.56
N GLY A 425 -18.13 -54.55 -21.63
CA GLY A 425 -18.58 -54.35 -22.99
C GLY A 425 -18.18 -52.93 -23.42
N THR A 426 -17.07 -52.85 -24.16
CA THR A 426 -16.73 -51.82 -25.15
C THR A 426 -16.53 -50.37 -24.66
N VAL A 427 -15.25 -50.01 -24.63
CA VAL A 427 -14.67 -48.66 -24.67
C VAL A 427 -15.26 -47.83 -25.81
N ILE A 428 -15.76 -46.63 -25.52
CA ILE A 428 -15.90 -45.55 -26.50
C ILE A 428 -15.25 -44.28 -25.93
N MET A 429 -13.99 -44.08 -26.31
CA MET A 429 -13.38 -42.77 -26.49
C MET A 429 -13.58 -42.42 -27.97
N ALA A 430 -14.37 -41.38 -28.28
CA ALA A 430 -14.16 -40.50 -29.46
C ALA A 430 -15.25 -39.41 -29.59
N GLN A 431 -14.79 -38.24 -30.04
CA GLN A 431 -15.53 -37.14 -30.68
C GLN A 431 -16.18 -36.06 -29.79
N LEU A 432 -15.35 -35.13 -29.34
CA LEU A 432 -15.74 -33.71 -29.28
C LEU A 432 -15.59 -33.12 -30.68
N LYS A 433 -16.71 -32.96 -31.40
CA LYS A 433 -16.81 -32.11 -32.59
C LYS A 433 -17.67 -30.89 -32.25
N SER A 434 -17.07 -29.73 -32.54
CA SER A 434 -17.62 -28.40 -32.81
C SER A 434 -19.14 -28.24 -32.93
N PHE A 435 -19.70 -27.25 -32.24
CA PHE A 435 -20.88 -26.52 -32.71
C PHE A 435 -20.70 -25.01 -32.54
N SER A 436 -20.79 -24.30 -33.68
CA SER A 436 -20.95 -22.84 -33.81
C SER A 436 -22.37 -22.41 -33.38
N PRO A 437 -22.61 -21.11 -33.08
CA PRO A 437 -23.87 -20.64 -32.52
C PRO A 437 -24.84 -20.16 -33.61
N CYS A 438 -26.13 -20.43 -33.45
CA CYS A 438 -27.20 -19.51 -33.86
C CYS A 438 -28.54 -19.85 -33.16
N PRO A 439 -29.46 -18.88 -33.01
CA PRO A 439 -30.39 -18.81 -31.89
C PRO A 439 -31.82 -19.20 -32.27
N SER A 440 -32.59 -19.72 -31.31
CA SER A 440 -34.05 -19.51 -31.27
C SER A 440 -34.66 -19.90 -29.93
N SER A 441 -35.51 -19.01 -29.47
CA SER A 441 -36.58 -19.15 -28.49
C SER A 441 -37.19 -20.55 -28.34
N THR A 442 -37.47 -20.99 -27.10
CA THR A 442 -38.83 -21.11 -26.54
C THR A 442 -38.82 -21.76 -25.14
N ASN A 443 -39.76 -21.29 -24.33
CA ASN A 443 -40.11 -21.73 -22.97
C ASN A 443 -40.19 -23.26 -22.79
N ILE A 444 -39.52 -23.80 -21.76
CA ILE A 444 -39.93 -25.06 -21.12
C ILE A 444 -39.85 -24.94 -19.60
N ARG A 445 -40.99 -25.27 -18.98
CA ARG A 445 -41.28 -25.31 -17.55
C ARG A 445 -40.55 -26.48 -16.86
N PHE A 446 -39.97 -26.23 -15.69
CA PHE A 446 -39.50 -27.28 -14.79
C PHE A 446 -40.65 -27.85 -13.94
N HIS A 447 -40.80 -29.17 -13.95
CA HIS A 447 -41.59 -29.94 -12.99
C HIS A 447 -40.79 -30.10 -11.69
N GLY A 448 -41.32 -29.60 -10.57
CA GLY A 448 -40.88 -29.96 -9.22
C GLY A 448 -41.83 -30.98 -8.56
N PRO A 449 -41.35 -31.86 -7.67
CA PRO A 449 -42.22 -32.70 -6.87
C PRO A 449 -42.72 -31.97 -5.60
N LYS A 450 -44.02 -32.18 -5.36
CA LYS A 450 -44.84 -31.92 -4.14
C LYS A 450 -44.21 -32.58 -2.89
N ARG A 451 -44.50 -32.30 -1.62
CA ARG A 451 -45.42 -31.43 -0.85
C ARG A 451 -44.98 -31.63 0.62
N ALA A 452 -44.98 -30.60 1.46
CA ALA A 452 -45.49 -30.66 2.83
C ALA A 452 -45.79 -29.24 3.33
N SER A 453 -46.92 -29.11 4.01
CA SER A 453 -47.73 -27.91 4.25
C SER A 453 -47.62 -27.38 5.67
N LEU A 454 -47.88 -26.08 5.88
CA LEU A 454 -48.68 -25.45 6.96
C LEU A 454 -48.51 -23.91 6.86
N LEU A 455 -49.40 -23.18 6.17
CA LEU A 455 -50.63 -22.48 6.59
C LEU A 455 -50.44 -21.01 7.10
N TYR A 456 -50.99 -20.08 6.28
CA TYR A 456 -51.74 -18.81 6.60
C TYR A 456 -50.99 -17.66 7.29
N ASN A 457 -51.11 -16.35 7.00
CA ASN A 457 -51.99 -15.44 6.22
C ASN A 457 -51.13 -14.17 5.97
N GLY A 458 -51.22 -13.31 4.96
CA GLY A 458 -52.26 -12.96 3.99
C GLY A 458 -52.38 -11.42 3.93
N ARG A 459 -52.06 -10.79 2.78
CA ARG A 459 -52.89 -9.77 2.08
C ARG A 459 -52.11 -9.03 0.98
N MET A 460 -52.58 -9.24 -0.25
CA MET A 460 -52.38 -8.36 -1.41
C MET A 460 -53.21 -7.08 -1.25
N CYS A 461 -52.79 -6.01 -1.94
CA CYS A 461 -53.69 -5.17 -2.76
C CYS A 461 -52.87 -4.24 -3.69
N CYS A 462 -52.91 -4.50 -5.00
CA CYS A 462 -52.94 -3.46 -6.04
C CYS A 462 -54.42 -3.25 -6.43
N PRO A 463 -54.83 -2.14 -7.09
CA PRO A 463 -54.77 -2.10 -8.56
C PRO A 463 -54.71 -0.70 -9.25
N GLY A 464 -54.42 -0.71 -10.56
CA GLY A 464 -54.95 0.23 -11.59
C GLY A 464 -53.91 1.14 -12.27
N LYS A 465 -53.33 0.79 -13.44
CA LYS A 465 -53.79 0.88 -14.87
C LYS A 465 -53.93 2.30 -15.47
N LEU A 466 -53.17 2.59 -16.53
CA LEU A 466 -53.55 2.95 -17.94
C LEU A 466 -52.31 3.58 -18.66
N SER A 467 -51.70 2.96 -19.69
CA SER A 467 -51.83 3.19 -21.16
C SER A 467 -51.72 4.67 -21.58
N SER A 468 -50.89 5.10 -22.54
CA SER A 468 -50.90 4.71 -23.97
C SER A 468 -49.62 5.14 -24.74
N ALA A 469 -49.40 4.48 -25.89
CA ALA A 469 -48.30 4.61 -26.84
C ALA A 469 -48.27 5.92 -27.66
N PHE A 470 -47.09 6.27 -28.23
CA PHE A 470 -46.94 6.82 -29.60
C PHE A 470 -45.53 6.58 -30.17
N GLN A 471 -45.47 6.50 -31.50
CA GLN A 471 -44.41 5.99 -32.38
C GLN A 471 -43.20 6.90 -32.64
N LEU A 472 -42.07 6.22 -32.90
CA LEU A 472 -40.99 6.47 -33.87
C LEU A 472 -40.96 7.77 -34.71
N GLY A 473 -39.77 8.37 -34.77
CA GLY A 473 -39.34 9.26 -35.85
C GLY A 473 -37.82 9.48 -35.84
N ALA A 474 -37.09 8.76 -36.69
CA ALA A 474 -35.70 9.03 -37.02
C ALA A 474 -35.59 10.17 -38.04
N ARG A 475 -34.63 11.09 -37.86
CA ARG A 475 -34.04 11.88 -38.96
C ARG A 475 -32.57 12.22 -38.67
N THR A 476 -31.76 11.92 -39.67
CA THR A 476 -30.41 12.42 -39.94
C THR A 476 -30.46 13.81 -40.57
N SER A 477 -29.48 14.67 -40.28
CA SER A 477 -29.00 15.70 -41.22
C SER A 477 -27.65 16.29 -40.78
N GLU A 478 -26.90 16.69 -41.79
CA GLU A 478 -25.47 16.97 -41.90
C GLU A 478 -25.07 18.45 -41.71
N LEU A 479 -23.78 18.65 -41.33
CA LEU A 479 -22.78 19.65 -41.76
C LEU A 479 -22.72 21.10 -41.21
N HIS A 480 -21.48 21.40 -40.77
CA HIS A 480 -20.61 22.59 -40.96
C HIS A 480 -20.56 23.73 -39.91
N GLY A 481 -19.31 24.02 -39.48
CA GLY A 481 -18.91 25.27 -38.84
C GLY A 481 -17.58 25.21 -38.09
N ASN A 482 -16.47 25.48 -38.79
CA ASN A 482 -15.15 25.74 -38.21
C ASN A 482 -15.15 27.01 -37.34
N ALA A 483 -14.41 26.99 -36.22
CA ALA A 483 -13.82 28.18 -35.65
C ALA A 483 -12.49 27.83 -34.95
N SER A 484 -11.41 28.23 -35.59
CA SER A 484 -10.06 28.34 -35.05
C SER A 484 -9.96 29.53 -34.09
N VAL A 485 -9.35 29.34 -32.91
CA VAL A 485 -8.69 30.43 -32.18
C VAL A 485 -7.31 29.95 -31.73
N SER A 486 -6.31 30.67 -32.24
CA SER A 486 -4.89 30.60 -31.91
C SER A 486 -4.59 31.38 -30.63
N ILE A 487 -3.82 30.82 -29.71
CA ILE A 487 -3.02 31.57 -28.73
C ILE A 487 -1.60 30.95 -28.68
N SER A 488 -0.64 31.69 -29.22
CA SER A 488 0.80 31.67 -28.90
C SER A 488 1.01 32.34 -27.53
N THR A 489 1.98 32.11 -26.65
CA THR A 489 3.38 31.68 -26.76
C THR A 489 3.97 31.54 -25.35
N ASN A 490 4.94 30.64 -25.20
CA ASN A 490 6.16 30.70 -24.36
C ASN A 490 6.10 30.63 -22.83
N GLY A 491 6.82 29.63 -22.31
CA GLY A 491 7.37 29.57 -20.96
C GLY A 491 8.24 28.32 -20.78
N SER A 492 9.50 28.37 -21.21
CA SER A 492 10.47 27.27 -21.10
C SER A 492 10.97 27.08 -19.67
N VAL A 493 11.04 25.84 -19.19
CA VAL A 493 11.94 25.44 -18.09
C VAL A 493 12.75 24.24 -18.57
N ASN A 494 14.06 24.44 -18.69
CA ASN A 494 15.04 23.45 -19.12
C ASN A 494 15.26 22.39 -18.02
N SER A 495 15.11 21.10 -18.37
CA SER A 495 15.82 20.01 -17.68
C SER A 495 16.77 19.35 -18.67
N SER A 496 18.06 19.51 -18.42
CA SER A 496 19.14 18.98 -19.26
C SER A 496 19.24 17.46 -19.10
N HIS A 497 18.71 16.71 -20.06
CA HIS A 497 18.98 15.28 -20.19
C HIS A 497 20.33 15.09 -20.89
N ASN A 498 21.27 14.48 -20.17
CA ASN A 498 22.56 14.01 -20.71
C ASN A 498 22.31 13.00 -21.83
N LYS A 499 22.60 13.39 -23.07
CA LYS A 499 22.67 12.46 -24.21
C LYS A 499 23.86 11.52 -24.00
N GLN A 500 23.61 10.30 -23.52
CA GLN A 500 24.58 9.22 -23.63
C GLN A 500 24.70 8.75 -25.08
N VAL A 501 25.93 8.41 -25.46
CA VAL A 501 26.40 8.26 -26.83
C VAL A 501 25.76 7.05 -27.51
N ILE A 502 24.96 7.32 -28.55
CA ILE A 502 24.46 6.31 -29.49
C ILE A 502 25.63 5.81 -30.34
N ARG A 503 26.00 4.52 -30.27
CA ARG A 503 26.81 3.88 -31.32
C ARG A 503 25.90 3.56 -32.50
N ALA A 504 25.63 4.56 -33.35
CA ALA A 504 25.02 4.38 -34.66
C ALA A 504 26.11 4.51 -35.72
N ALA A 505 26.48 3.42 -36.38
CA ALA A 505 27.21 3.48 -37.64
C ALA A 505 26.17 3.39 -38.77
N LEU A 506 25.84 4.53 -39.37
CA LEU A 506 25.08 4.59 -40.62
C LEU A 506 25.94 3.97 -41.74
N PRO A 507 25.42 3.03 -42.56
CA PRO A 507 26.13 2.61 -43.75
C PRO A 507 26.15 3.75 -44.77
N SER A 508 27.33 4.02 -45.34
CA SER A 508 27.48 4.88 -46.52
C SER A 508 26.66 4.33 -47.68
N GLN A 509 25.88 5.20 -48.34
CA GLN A 509 25.15 4.88 -49.57
C GLN A 509 26.11 4.37 -50.65
N LYS A 510 26.09 3.06 -50.93
CA LYS A 510 26.39 2.50 -52.25
C LYS A 510 25.82 1.09 -52.40
N GLU A 511 24.83 1.02 -53.30
CA GLU A 511 24.34 -0.14 -54.07
C GLU A 511 24.06 -1.45 -53.33
N LEU A 512 22.83 -1.61 -52.86
CA LEU A 512 22.17 -2.91 -52.74
C LEU A 512 21.21 -3.07 -53.93
N LYS A 513 21.55 -4.00 -54.83
CA LYS A 513 20.65 -4.49 -55.87
C LYS A 513 19.42 -5.10 -55.20
N ILE A 514 18.26 -4.50 -55.46
CA ILE A 514 16.95 -5.07 -55.14
C ILE A 514 16.77 -6.28 -56.07
N SER A 515 17.03 -7.48 -55.56
CA SER A 515 16.49 -8.70 -56.16
C SER A 515 15.02 -8.78 -55.78
N GLU A 516 14.16 -8.94 -56.79
CA GLU A 516 12.70 -8.99 -56.72
C GLU A 516 12.19 -9.75 -55.49
N ALA A 517 11.54 -9.01 -54.59
CA ALA A 517 10.79 -9.57 -53.47
C ALA A 517 9.52 -10.22 -54.02
N THR A 518 9.38 -11.52 -53.80
CA THR A 518 8.13 -12.23 -53.95
C THR A 518 7.08 -11.59 -53.03
N ASN A 519 6.02 -11.07 -53.65
CA ASN A 519 4.80 -10.62 -52.99
C ASN A 519 4.11 -11.83 -52.32
N ASN A 520 4.49 -12.15 -51.09
CA ASN A 520 3.66 -12.95 -50.18
C ASN A 520 3.32 -12.08 -48.97
N GLY A 521 2.05 -11.65 -48.88
CA GLY A 521 1.53 -11.07 -47.66
C GLY A 521 1.62 -12.09 -46.53
N GLY A 522 2.15 -11.67 -45.37
CA GLY A 522 2.32 -12.53 -44.21
C GLY A 522 1.03 -13.27 -43.83
N LEU A 523 1.16 -14.52 -43.41
CA LEU A 523 0.06 -15.44 -43.10
C LEU A 523 -0.84 -14.99 -41.93
N ARG A 524 -0.39 -14.01 -41.12
CA ARG A 524 -1.02 -13.65 -39.83
C ARG A 524 -1.26 -12.14 -39.63
N GLY A 525 -1.47 -11.40 -40.73
CA GLY A 525 -1.62 -9.95 -40.73
C GLY A 525 -0.31 -9.22 -41.03
N LYS A 526 -0.39 -7.98 -41.54
CA LYS A 526 0.79 -7.24 -42.01
C LYS A 526 1.28 -6.26 -40.94
N LEU A 527 2.44 -6.53 -40.36
CA LEU A 527 3.20 -5.58 -39.53
C LEU A 527 4.29 -4.93 -40.38
N LYS A 528 4.59 -3.64 -40.20
CA LYS A 528 5.69 -3.01 -40.96
C LYS A 528 7.02 -3.24 -40.28
N LYS A 529 7.09 -3.03 -38.96
CA LYS A 529 8.33 -3.14 -38.19
C LYS A 529 8.09 -3.63 -36.77
N VAL A 530 8.99 -4.51 -36.29
CA VAL A 530 8.91 -5.16 -34.98
C VAL A 530 10.23 -4.98 -34.23
N VAL A 531 10.16 -4.62 -32.94
CA VAL A 531 11.32 -4.64 -32.04
C VAL A 531 11.35 -5.95 -31.25
N LEU A 532 12.37 -6.78 -31.47
CA LEU A 532 12.54 -8.08 -30.84
C LEU A 532 13.51 -7.99 -29.66
N ALA A 533 13.10 -8.46 -28.47
CA ALA A 533 14.01 -8.76 -27.38
C ALA A 533 14.99 -9.86 -27.82
N TYR A 534 16.26 -9.50 -27.98
CA TYR A 534 17.27 -10.34 -28.61
C TYR A 534 18.44 -10.61 -27.64
N SER A 535 18.65 -11.87 -27.28
CA SER A 535 19.77 -12.31 -26.44
C SER A 535 20.90 -12.95 -27.24
N GLY A 536 20.72 -13.15 -28.54
CA GLY A 536 21.65 -13.96 -29.33
C GLY A 536 21.55 -15.46 -29.08
N GLY A 537 20.59 -15.93 -28.27
CA GLY A 537 20.31 -17.36 -28.11
C GLY A 537 19.80 -18.02 -29.40
N LEU A 538 19.68 -19.35 -29.40
CA LEU A 538 19.08 -20.11 -30.51
C LEU A 538 17.68 -19.58 -30.83
N ASP A 539 16.81 -19.53 -29.83
CA ASP A 539 15.39 -19.20 -29.99
C ASP A 539 15.21 -17.79 -30.57
N THR A 540 15.81 -16.76 -29.96
CA THR A 540 15.68 -15.39 -30.46
C THR A 540 16.31 -15.18 -31.83
N SER A 541 17.32 -15.98 -32.21
CA SER A 541 17.90 -15.92 -33.57
C SER A 541 17.02 -16.58 -34.62
N VAL A 542 16.26 -17.61 -34.25
CA VAL A 542 15.25 -18.26 -35.10
C VAL A 542 14.01 -17.37 -35.27
N ILE A 543 13.65 -16.59 -34.25
CA ILE A 543 12.51 -15.67 -34.31
C ILE A 543 12.70 -14.60 -35.40
N VAL A 544 13.92 -14.14 -35.67
CA VAL A 544 14.19 -13.09 -36.66
C VAL A 544 13.69 -13.46 -38.08
N PRO A 545 14.15 -14.56 -38.71
CA PRO A 545 13.62 -14.97 -40.01
C PRO A 545 12.15 -15.39 -39.94
N TRP A 546 11.69 -15.97 -38.81
CA TRP A 546 10.29 -16.35 -38.64
C TRP A 546 9.33 -15.14 -38.69
N LEU A 547 9.67 -14.03 -38.02
CA LEU A 547 8.89 -12.79 -38.06
C LEU A 547 8.80 -12.24 -39.50
N ARG A 548 9.91 -12.29 -40.24
CA ARG A 548 9.95 -11.86 -41.64
C ARG A 548 9.09 -12.72 -42.55
N GLU A 549 9.16 -14.05 -42.40
CA GLU A 549 8.37 -15.01 -43.18
C GLU A 549 6.86 -14.87 -42.89
N ASN A 550 6.48 -14.71 -41.62
CA ASN A 550 5.08 -14.80 -41.21
C ASN A 550 4.33 -13.45 -41.20
N TYR A 551 5.03 -12.33 -40.98
CA TYR A 551 4.43 -10.99 -40.95
C TYR A 551 4.93 -10.06 -42.07
N GLY A 552 6.00 -10.42 -42.79
CA GLY A 552 6.56 -9.58 -43.84
C GLY A 552 7.17 -8.26 -43.33
N CYS A 553 7.61 -8.23 -42.07
CA CYS A 553 8.05 -7.03 -41.37
C CYS A 553 9.58 -6.85 -41.35
N GLU A 554 10.03 -5.62 -41.10
CA GLU A 554 11.40 -5.33 -40.69
C GLU A 554 11.60 -5.69 -39.21
N VAL A 555 12.71 -6.35 -38.88
CA VAL A 555 13.02 -6.75 -37.50
C VAL A 555 14.20 -5.93 -36.98
N VAL A 556 13.95 -5.16 -35.92
CA VAL A 556 14.97 -4.47 -35.13
C VAL A 556 15.24 -5.34 -33.89
N CYS A 557 16.45 -5.86 -33.75
CA CYS A 557 16.84 -6.55 -32.54
C CYS A 557 17.20 -5.54 -31.45
N PHE A 558 16.77 -5.80 -30.22
CA PHE A 558 17.10 -5.00 -29.04
C PHE A 558 17.74 -5.85 -27.96
N THR A 559 18.86 -5.39 -27.43
CA THR A 559 19.57 -6.02 -26.32
C THR A 559 19.83 -4.98 -25.23
N ALA A 560 19.45 -5.29 -24.00
CA ALA A 560 19.82 -4.50 -22.84
C ALA A 560 21.05 -5.12 -22.16
N ASP A 561 22.09 -4.34 -21.91
CA ASP A 561 23.15 -4.71 -20.97
C ASP A 561 22.68 -4.36 -19.56
N VAL A 562 22.23 -5.38 -18.83
CA VAL A 562 21.84 -5.33 -17.41
C VAL A 562 22.87 -6.06 -16.55
N GLY A 563 24.09 -6.26 -17.06
CA GLY A 563 25.21 -6.90 -16.35
C GLY A 563 25.33 -8.40 -16.55
N GLN A 564 24.79 -8.96 -17.64
CA GLN A 564 24.95 -10.37 -18.01
C GLN A 564 26.39 -10.75 -18.41
N GLY A 565 27.25 -9.76 -18.66
CA GLY A 565 28.67 -9.94 -18.98
C GLY A 565 29.03 -9.69 -20.44
N ILE A 566 30.25 -9.17 -20.68
CA ILE A 566 30.67 -8.70 -22.01
C ILE A 566 30.69 -9.81 -23.07
N LYS A 567 30.96 -11.05 -22.69
CA LYS A 567 31.02 -12.21 -23.59
C LYS A 567 29.67 -12.51 -24.27
N GLU A 568 28.56 -12.16 -23.63
CA GLU A 568 27.21 -12.31 -24.19
C GLU A 568 26.91 -11.26 -25.28
N LEU A 569 27.68 -10.17 -25.33
CA LEU A 569 27.52 -9.08 -26.30
C LEU A 569 28.49 -9.22 -27.50
N ASP A 570 29.54 -10.03 -27.37
CA ASP A 570 30.56 -10.22 -28.39
C ASP A 570 29.97 -10.90 -29.65
N GLY A 571 30.14 -10.29 -30.82
CA GLY A 571 29.66 -10.83 -32.10
C GLY A 571 28.14 -10.74 -32.32
N LEU A 572 27.40 -10.14 -31.38
CA LEU A 572 25.94 -10.12 -31.38
C LEU A 572 25.34 -9.36 -32.57
N GLU A 573 25.99 -8.26 -32.98
CA GLU A 573 25.55 -7.46 -34.14
C GLU A 573 25.68 -8.23 -35.45
N GLN A 574 26.84 -8.89 -35.67
CA GLN A 574 27.06 -9.73 -36.83
C GLN A 574 26.03 -10.86 -36.88
N LYS A 575 25.74 -11.47 -35.72
CA LYS A 575 24.75 -12.54 -35.61
C LYS A 575 23.33 -12.08 -35.90
N ALA A 576 22.90 -10.94 -35.36
CA ALA A 576 21.58 -10.37 -35.62
C ALA A 576 21.38 -10.08 -37.11
N LYS A 577 22.37 -9.43 -37.74
CA LYS A 577 22.36 -9.14 -39.19
C LYS A 577 22.33 -10.41 -40.03
N ALA A 578 23.14 -11.41 -39.71
CA ALA A 578 23.16 -12.69 -40.39
C ALA A 578 21.84 -13.48 -40.24
N SER A 579 21.15 -13.29 -39.11
CA SER A 579 19.81 -13.86 -38.88
C SER A 579 18.71 -13.09 -39.65
N GLY A 580 19.03 -11.92 -40.22
CA GLY A 580 18.13 -11.16 -41.07
C GLY A 580 17.52 -9.91 -40.44
N ALA A 581 18.04 -9.43 -39.30
CA ALA A 581 17.60 -8.18 -38.68
C ALA A 581 18.14 -6.97 -39.46
N CYS A 582 17.35 -5.89 -39.54
CA CYS A 582 17.78 -4.65 -40.21
C CYS A 582 18.69 -3.79 -39.30
N GLN A 583 18.57 -3.94 -37.99
CA GLN A 583 19.32 -3.18 -36.99
C GLN A 583 19.44 -3.99 -35.68
N LEU A 584 20.54 -3.79 -34.96
CA LEU A 584 20.66 -4.14 -33.54
C LEU A 584 20.80 -2.85 -32.73
N VAL A 585 20.01 -2.70 -31.68
CA VAL A 585 20.13 -1.64 -30.68
C VAL A 585 20.59 -2.26 -29.37
N VAL A 586 21.72 -1.78 -28.84
CA VAL A 586 22.23 -2.18 -27.53
C VAL A 586 22.19 -0.98 -26.60
N LYS A 587 21.50 -1.08 -25.45
CA LYS A 587 21.46 -0.05 -24.40
C LYS A 587 22.16 -0.55 -23.14
N ASP A 588 23.10 0.21 -22.59
CA ASP A 588 23.66 -0.04 -21.25
C ASP A 588 22.69 0.48 -20.20
N LEU A 589 22.10 -0.43 -19.43
CA LEU A 589 21.09 -0.14 -18.42
C LEU A 589 21.55 -0.58 -17.03
N LYS A 590 22.83 -0.87 -16.79
CA LYS A 590 23.29 -1.39 -15.49
C LYS A 590 23.00 -0.43 -14.35
N GLU A 591 23.32 0.86 -14.50
CA GLU A 591 23.11 1.85 -13.44
C GLU A 591 21.61 2.07 -13.17
N GLU A 592 20.78 2.23 -14.22
CA GLU A 592 19.33 2.33 -14.09
C GLU A 592 18.75 1.07 -13.42
N PHE A 593 19.18 -0.12 -13.84
CA PHE A 593 18.72 -1.38 -13.27
C PHE A 593 19.01 -1.48 -11.77
N VAL A 594 20.23 -1.15 -11.33
CA VAL A 594 20.54 -1.22 -9.90
C VAL A 594 19.82 -0.12 -9.13
N LYS A 595 19.91 1.13 -9.59
CA LYS A 595 19.40 2.29 -8.86
C LYS A 595 17.88 2.33 -8.79
N ASP A 596 17.21 2.06 -9.90
CA ASP A 596 15.78 2.34 -10.06
C ASP A 596 14.91 1.07 -9.95
N TYR A 597 15.52 -0.12 -9.89
CA TYR A 597 14.78 -1.40 -9.76
C TYR A 597 15.26 -2.25 -8.58
N ILE A 598 16.56 -2.54 -8.49
CA ILE A 598 17.09 -3.38 -7.40
C ILE A 598 16.99 -2.66 -6.05
N PHE A 599 17.42 -1.40 -5.97
CA PHE A 599 17.46 -0.64 -4.73
C PHE A 599 16.08 -0.42 -4.10
N PRO A 600 15.01 -0.10 -4.85
CA PRO A 600 13.64 -0.11 -4.33
C PRO A 600 13.23 -1.47 -3.73
N CYS A 601 13.49 -2.58 -4.42
CA CYS A 601 13.22 -3.92 -3.88
C CYS A 601 14.03 -4.25 -2.62
N LEU A 602 15.30 -3.84 -2.59
CA LEU A 602 16.20 -4.00 -1.44
C LEU A 602 15.67 -3.22 -0.23
N ARG A 603 15.35 -1.93 -0.42
CA ARG A 603 14.77 -1.05 0.61
C ARG A 603 13.46 -1.61 1.15
N ALA A 604 12.60 -2.12 0.27
CA ALA A 604 11.35 -2.76 0.66
C ALA A 604 11.58 -4.02 1.50
N GLY A 605 12.72 -4.69 1.38
CA GLY A 605 12.95 -6.01 1.96
C GLY A 605 12.25 -7.13 1.19
N ALA A 606 12.05 -6.95 -0.13
CA ALA A 606 11.24 -7.84 -0.95
C ALA A 606 11.92 -9.21 -1.18
N ILE A 607 11.33 -10.28 -0.62
CA ILE A 607 11.74 -11.67 -0.86
C ILE A 607 10.53 -12.52 -1.25
N TYR A 608 10.57 -13.12 -2.43
CA TYR A 608 9.52 -14.02 -2.89
C TYR A 608 9.64 -15.40 -2.20
N GLU A 609 8.52 -15.86 -1.64
CA GLU A 609 8.42 -17.13 -0.91
C GLU A 609 9.58 -17.37 0.08
N ARG A 610 10.03 -16.29 0.73
CA ARG A 610 11.06 -16.25 1.78
C ARG A 610 12.49 -16.59 1.32
N LYS A 611 12.71 -16.91 0.04
CA LYS A 611 14.02 -17.30 -0.48
C LYS A 611 14.47 -16.48 -1.68
N TYR A 612 13.61 -16.23 -2.67
CA TYR A 612 14.04 -15.66 -3.94
C TYR A 612 14.10 -14.13 -3.92
N LEU A 613 15.29 -13.58 -4.24
CA LEU A 613 15.56 -12.14 -4.31
C LEU A 613 15.19 -11.51 -5.65
N LEU A 614 14.23 -12.08 -6.39
CA LEU A 614 13.54 -11.46 -7.53
C LEU A 614 14.43 -11.07 -8.73
N GLY A 615 15.65 -11.59 -8.86
CA GLY A 615 16.64 -11.04 -9.81
C GLY A 615 16.20 -11.02 -11.27
N THR A 616 15.56 -12.08 -11.75
CA THR A 616 14.99 -12.13 -13.11
C THR A 616 13.77 -11.24 -13.22
N SER A 617 12.92 -11.22 -12.18
CA SER A 617 11.68 -10.46 -12.15
C SER A 617 11.93 -8.95 -12.30
N MET A 618 12.96 -8.41 -11.64
CA MET A 618 13.32 -6.99 -11.68
C MET A 618 13.95 -6.56 -13.02
N ALA A 619 14.64 -7.46 -13.72
CA ALA A 619 15.30 -7.13 -14.99
C ALA A 619 14.27 -6.94 -16.13
N ARG A 620 13.14 -7.63 -16.09
CA ARG A 620 12.16 -7.59 -17.20
C ARG A 620 11.51 -6.22 -17.40
N PRO A 621 11.03 -5.51 -16.37
CA PRO A 621 10.41 -4.19 -16.57
C PRO A 621 11.40 -3.15 -17.12
N VAL A 622 12.68 -3.15 -16.72
CA VAL A 622 13.69 -2.23 -17.28
C VAL A 622 13.97 -2.52 -18.76
N ILE A 623 14.07 -3.79 -19.15
CA ILE A 623 14.27 -4.19 -20.54
C ILE A 623 13.03 -3.80 -21.37
N ALA A 624 11.84 -4.13 -20.88
CA ALA A 624 10.59 -3.88 -21.58
C ALA A 624 10.31 -2.38 -21.75
N LYS A 625 10.57 -1.56 -20.74
CA LYS A 625 10.50 -0.09 -20.84
C LYS A 625 11.40 0.43 -21.94
N ALA A 626 12.67 0.03 -21.94
CA ALA A 626 13.62 0.45 -22.97
C ALA A 626 13.22 -0.03 -24.38
N MET A 627 12.57 -1.19 -24.50
CA MET A 627 12.00 -1.67 -25.77
C MET A 627 10.85 -0.79 -26.27
N VAL A 628 9.95 -0.34 -25.40
CA VAL A 628 8.85 0.57 -25.76
C VAL A 628 9.40 1.91 -26.25
N ASP A 629 10.44 2.42 -25.58
CA ASP A 629 11.15 3.63 -26.02
C ASP A 629 11.75 3.43 -27.42
N VAL A 630 12.48 2.33 -27.64
CA VAL A 630 13.07 2.01 -28.95
C VAL A 630 12.01 1.80 -30.02
N ALA A 631 10.90 1.11 -29.71
CA ALA A 631 9.79 0.93 -30.64
C ALA A 631 9.22 2.27 -31.12
N SER A 632 9.11 3.24 -30.20
CA SER A 632 8.68 4.60 -30.53
C SER A 632 9.74 5.34 -31.37
N GLU A 633 11.03 5.22 -31.01
CA GLU A 633 12.15 5.84 -31.74
C GLU A 633 12.26 5.34 -33.19
N VAL A 634 12.05 4.04 -33.45
CA VAL A 634 12.21 3.43 -34.78
C VAL A 634 10.91 3.36 -35.59
N GLY A 635 9.79 3.79 -35.01
CA GLY A 635 8.45 3.71 -35.61
C GLY A 635 7.98 2.27 -35.83
N ALA A 636 8.15 1.41 -34.83
CA ALA A 636 7.66 0.03 -34.87
C ALA A 636 6.17 -0.05 -34.51
N ASP A 637 5.45 -0.95 -35.18
CA ASP A 637 4.04 -1.22 -34.89
C ASP A 637 3.86 -2.29 -33.80
N ALA A 638 4.94 -2.99 -33.46
CA ALA A 638 4.92 -4.13 -32.54
C ALA A 638 6.24 -4.34 -31.80
N VAL A 639 6.14 -5.07 -30.68
CA VAL A 639 7.25 -5.64 -29.92
C VAL A 639 7.13 -7.17 -29.92
N ALA A 640 8.26 -7.86 -29.83
CA ALA A 640 8.31 -9.32 -29.79
C ALA A 640 9.28 -9.83 -28.73
N HIS A 641 9.00 -11.00 -28.15
CA HIS A 641 9.87 -11.64 -27.17
C HIS A 641 9.97 -13.16 -27.37
N GLY A 642 11.06 -13.75 -26.89
CA GLY A 642 11.32 -15.20 -26.94
C GLY A 642 10.84 -15.99 -25.73
N CYS A 643 10.05 -15.41 -24.82
CA CYS A 643 9.56 -16.12 -23.63
C CYS A 643 8.62 -17.29 -23.98
N THR A 644 8.75 -18.40 -23.25
CA THR A 644 7.86 -19.56 -23.42
C THR A 644 6.51 -19.35 -22.75
N GLY A 645 5.48 -20.08 -23.19
CA GLY A 645 4.13 -20.04 -22.62
C GLY A 645 3.99 -20.57 -21.18
N LYS A 646 5.05 -21.12 -20.59
CA LYS A 646 5.06 -21.69 -19.22
C LYS A 646 5.84 -20.83 -18.21
N GLY A 647 6.59 -19.82 -18.68
CA GLY A 647 7.39 -18.95 -17.84
C GLY A 647 6.61 -17.75 -17.34
N ASN A 648 7.08 -17.15 -16.24
CA ASN A 648 6.54 -15.87 -15.74
C ASN A 648 6.96 -14.68 -16.62
N ASP A 649 8.07 -14.79 -17.34
CA ASP A 649 8.65 -13.66 -18.09
C ASP A 649 7.75 -13.13 -19.22
N GLN A 650 6.95 -13.99 -19.86
CA GLN A 650 5.95 -13.54 -20.84
C GLN A 650 5.01 -12.49 -20.20
N VAL A 651 4.55 -12.76 -18.97
CA VAL A 651 3.63 -11.86 -18.26
C VAL A 651 4.34 -10.56 -17.91
N ARG A 652 5.60 -10.63 -17.47
CA ARG A 652 6.38 -9.45 -17.06
C ARG A 652 6.66 -8.50 -18.23
N PHE A 653 7.01 -9.04 -19.40
CA PHE A 653 7.20 -8.24 -20.61
C PHE A 653 5.87 -7.64 -21.08
N GLU A 654 4.84 -8.47 -21.23
CA GLU A 654 3.56 -8.04 -21.82
C GLU A 654 2.80 -7.05 -20.95
N LEU A 655 2.72 -7.27 -19.63
CA LEU A 655 2.10 -6.31 -18.73
C LEU A 655 2.84 -4.97 -18.74
N THR A 656 4.17 -4.98 -18.87
CA THR A 656 4.94 -3.73 -19.03
C THR A 656 4.60 -3.03 -20.35
N PHE A 657 4.49 -3.77 -21.45
CA PHE A 657 4.09 -3.20 -22.73
C PHE A 657 2.69 -2.60 -22.67
N PHE A 658 1.73 -3.29 -22.04
CA PHE A 658 0.37 -2.78 -21.87
C PHE A 658 0.32 -1.53 -21.00
N ALA A 659 1.10 -1.49 -19.91
CA ALA A 659 1.16 -0.35 -19.01
C ALA A 659 1.76 0.89 -19.67
N LEU A 660 2.81 0.72 -20.50
CA LEU A 660 3.56 1.83 -21.08
C LEU A 660 3.05 2.27 -22.46
N ASN A 661 2.59 1.33 -23.29
CA ASN A 661 2.03 1.63 -24.60
C ASN A 661 1.05 0.54 -25.07
N PRO A 662 -0.25 0.61 -24.69
CA PRO A 662 -1.25 -0.39 -25.03
C PRO A 662 -1.60 -0.45 -26.52
N LYS A 663 -1.05 0.43 -27.36
CA LYS A 663 -1.26 0.42 -28.82
C LYS A 663 -0.27 -0.48 -29.57
N LEU A 664 0.82 -0.89 -28.93
CA LEU A 664 1.79 -1.79 -29.55
C LEU A 664 1.20 -3.20 -29.65
N ASN A 665 1.33 -3.80 -30.83
CA ASN A 665 1.06 -5.23 -30.96
C ASN A 665 2.17 -6.02 -30.24
N VAL A 666 1.80 -7.12 -29.59
CA VAL A 666 2.76 -8.03 -28.98
C VAL A 666 2.78 -9.30 -29.82
N VAL A 667 3.97 -9.68 -30.29
CA VAL A 667 4.18 -10.96 -30.98
C VAL A 667 4.95 -11.91 -30.07
N ALA A 668 4.36 -13.07 -29.78
CA ALA A 668 4.95 -14.08 -28.92
C ALA A 668 5.05 -15.42 -29.69
N PRO A 669 6.13 -15.65 -30.46
CA PRO A 669 6.24 -16.78 -31.38
C PRO A 669 5.99 -18.15 -30.72
N TRP A 670 6.42 -18.35 -29.47
CA TRP A 670 6.17 -19.59 -28.72
C TRP A 670 4.70 -19.95 -28.50
N ARG A 671 3.77 -19.00 -28.68
CA ARG A 671 2.32 -19.24 -28.62
C ARG A 671 1.71 -19.43 -30.01
N GLU A 672 2.50 -19.27 -31.06
CA GLU A 672 2.00 -19.11 -32.43
C GLU A 672 2.60 -20.08 -33.44
N TRP A 673 3.89 -20.39 -33.31
CA TRP A 673 4.64 -21.20 -34.26
C TRP A 673 4.45 -22.70 -34.03
N ASP A 674 4.86 -23.51 -35.00
CA ASP A 674 4.83 -24.98 -34.93
C ASP A 674 6.14 -25.59 -34.41
N ILE A 675 7.08 -24.77 -33.94
CA ILE A 675 8.37 -25.23 -33.39
C ILE A 675 8.12 -25.72 -31.95
N THR A 676 8.24 -27.04 -31.74
CA THR A 676 7.86 -27.66 -30.47
C THR A 676 9.02 -27.86 -29.50
N GLY A 677 10.26 -27.80 -30.01
CA GLY A 677 11.46 -28.05 -29.22
C GLY A 677 12.74 -27.48 -29.81
N ARG A 678 13.86 -27.79 -29.14
CA ARG A 678 15.20 -27.29 -29.50
C ARG A 678 15.68 -27.85 -30.83
N GLU A 679 15.39 -29.11 -31.11
CA GLU A 679 15.77 -29.80 -32.34
C GLU A 679 15.09 -29.15 -33.56
N ASP A 680 13.78 -28.89 -33.46
CA ASP A 680 13.00 -28.19 -34.48
C ASP A 680 13.59 -26.78 -34.75
N ALA A 681 13.96 -26.06 -33.69
CA ALA A 681 14.58 -24.74 -33.82
C ALA A 681 15.95 -24.81 -34.52
N ILE A 682 16.75 -25.84 -34.25
CA ILE A 682 18.03 -26.07 -34.95
C ILE A 682 17.81 -26.38 -36.43
N GLU A 683 16.80 -27.20 -36.76
CA GLU A 683 16.46 -27.51 -38.14
C GLU A 683 15.97 -26.27 -38.89
N TYR A 684 15.09 -25.49 -38.26
CA TYR A 684 14.62 -24.22 -38.81
C TYR A 684 15.78 -23.23 -39.02
N ALA A 685 16.70 -23.13 -38.05
CA ALA A 685 17.89 -22.30 -38.16
C ALA A 685 18.79 -22.72 -39.34
N LYS A 686 18.99 -24.02 -39.56
CA LYS A 686 19.74 -24.54 -40.71
C LYS A 686 19.07 -24.19 -42.03
N LYS A 687 17.75 -24.37 -42.13
CA LYS A 687 16.95 -24.05 -43.33
C LYS A 687 17.09 -22.57 -43.72
N HIS A 688 17.20 -21.68 -42.74
CA HIS A 688 17.27 -20.23 -42.94
C HIS A 688 18.69 -19.65 -42.83
N ASN A 689 19.73 -20.50 -42.82
CA ASN A 689 21.14 -20.10 -42.70
C ASN A 689 21.44 -19.21 -41.48
N VAL A 690 20.70 -19.39 -40.37
CA VAL A 690 20.94 -18.67 -39.13
C VAL A 690 22.21 -19.23 -38.47
N PRO A 691 23.20 -18.40 -38.13
CA PRO A 691 24.43 -18.86 -37.48
C PRO A 691 24.14 -19.29 -36.03
N VAL A 692 24.08 -20.60 -35.81
CA VAL A 692 23.84 -21.17 -34.48
C VAL A 692 25.14 -21.69 -33.88
N PRO A 693 25.50 -21.33 -32.63
CA PRO A 693 26.60 -21.98 -31.93
C PRO A 693 26.21 -23.43 -31.62
N VAL A 694 26.68 -24.38 -32.43
CA VAL A 694 26.44 -25.81 -32.25
C VAL A 694 27.39 -26.35 -31.17
N THR A 695 27.11 -26.07 -29.90
CA THR A 695 27.82 -26.75 -28.80
C THR A 695 26.82 -27.39 -27.83
N LYS A 696 26.99 -28.69 -27.57
CA LYS A 696 26.24 -29.48 -26.58
C LYS A 696 26.62 -29.14 -25.12
N LYS A 697 27.33 -28.03 -24.87
CA LYS A 697 28.15 -27.87 -23.66
C LYS A 697 27.41 -27.43 -22.40
N SER A 698 26.20 -26.87 -22.51
CA SER A 698 25.40 -26.50 -21.35
C SER A 698 24.00 -27.06 -21.47
N ILE A 699 23.65 -27.90 -20.51
CA ILE A 699 22.35 -28.55 -20.37
C ILE A 699 21.34 -27.67 -19.62
N TYR A 700 21.81 -26.75 -18.76
CA TYR A 700 20.96 -25.85 -18.00
C TYR A 700 20.53 -24.64 -18.81
N SER A 701 19.28 -24.22 -18.60
CA SER A 701 18.80 -22.88 -18.96
C SER A 701 19.27 -21.89 -17.91
N ARG A 702 19.87 -20.78 -18.35
CA ARG A 702 20.44 -19.77 -17.47
C ARG A 702 19.98 -18.37 -17.85
N ASP A 703 19.73 -17.56 -16.83
CA ASP A 703 19.44 -16.14 -16.99
C ASP A 703 20.25 -15.33 -15.97
N GLY A 704 21.21 -14.57 -16.49
CA GLY A 704 22.17 -13.81 -15.71
C GLY A 704 22.00 -12.31 -15.91
N ASN A 705 22.16 -11.56 -14.82
CA ASN A 705 22.25 -10.11 -14.82
C ASN A 705 23.14 -9.66 -13.64
N LEU A 706 23.26 -8.36 -13.41
CA LEU A 706 24.15 -7.86 -12.37
C LEU A 706 23.73 -8.27 -10.95
N TRP A 707 22.44 -8.55 -10.71
CA TRP A 707 21.95 -8.97 -9.40
C TRP A 707 22.23 -10.45 -9.14
N HIS A 708 21.95 -11.30 -10.13
CA HIS A 708 21.94 -12.75 -9.92
C HIS A 708 22.22 -13.57 -11.19
N LEU A 709 22.33 -14.88 -10.99
CA LEU A 709 22.23 -15.89 -12.04
C LEU A 709 21.24 -16.97 -11.59
N SER A 710 20.26 -17.29 -12.45
CA SER A 710 19.35 -18.42 -12.25
C SER A 710 19.76 -19.61 -13.10
N HIS A 711 19.45 -20.81 -12.59
CA HIS A 711 19.65 -22.10 -13.26
C HIS A 711 18.36 -22.92 -13.17
N GLU A 712 17.90 -23.41 -14.32
CA GLU A 712 16.72 -24.25 -14.44
C GLU A 712 16.92 -25.35 -15.50
N GLY A 713 16.07 -26.36 -15.47
CA GLY A 713 15.99 -27.41 -16.48
C GLY A 713 16.93 -28.61 -16.25
N ASP A 714 16.77 -29.61 -17.11
CA ASP A 714 17.48 -30.89 -17.07
C ASP A 714 17.40 -31.56 -15.69
N ILE A 715 18.53 -31.91 -15.07
CA ILE A 715 18.55 -32.66 -13.81
C ILE A 715 17.84 -31.94 -12.66
N LEU A 716 17.69 -30.61 -12.73
CA LEU A 716 17.03 -29.82 -11.68
C LEU A 716 15.51 -29.98 -11.70
N GLU A 717 14.92 -30.45 -12.81
CA GLU A 717 13.46 -30.64 -12.91
C GLU A 717 12.94 -31.68 -11.92
N ASP A 718 13.77 -32.67 -11.58
CA ASP A 718 13.52 -33.54 -10.44
C ASP A 718 14.06 -32.87 -9.15
N PRO A 719 13.19 -32.45 -8.21
CA PRO A 719 13.61 -31.82 -6.97
C PRO A 719 14.44 -32.73 -6.05
N ALA A 720 14.48 -34.04 -6.30
CA ALA A 720 15.32 -34.98 -5.55
C ALA A 720 16.80 -34.94 -5.97
N ASN A 721 17.13 -34.38 -7.13
CA ASN A 721 18.51 -34.32 -7.61
C ASN A 721 19.28 -33.15 -6.98
N GLU A 722 20.47 -33.42 -6.44
CA GLU A 722 21.36 -32.37 -5.94
C GLU A 722 21.97 -31.54 -7.09
N PRO A 723 22.03 -30.20 -6.97
CA PRO A 723 22.73 -29.36 -7.95
C PRO A 723 24.21 -29.72 -8.07
N LYS A 724 24.74 -29.77 -9.30
CA LYS A 724 26.15 -30.13 -9.53
C LYS A 724 27.07 -28.92 -9.35
N LYS A 725 28.30 -29.16 -8.87
CA LYS A 725 29.30 -28.12 -8.59
C LYS A 725 29.65 -27.27 -9.81
N ASP A 726 29.71 -27.87 -11.00
CA ASP A 726 30.00 -27.21 -12.29
C ASP A 726 28.82 -26.40 -12.86
N MET A 727 27.64 -26.47 -12.21
CA MET A 727 26.50 -25.65 -12.56
C MET A 727 26.70 -24.19 -12.15
N TYR A 728 27.25 -23.97 -10.95
CA TYR A 728 27.46 -22.65 -10.34
C TYR A 728 28.57 -21.88 -11.08
N MET A 729 28.28 -20.63 -11.44
CA MET A 729 29.17 -19.81 -12.27
C MET A 729 29.63 -18.52 -11.59
N LEU A 730 28.82 -17.97 -10.67
CA LEU A 730 29.14 -16.71 -9.98
C LEU A 730 29.89 -16.94 -8.66
N THR A 731 29.65 -18.09 -8.03
CA THR A 731 30.11 -18.39 -6.68
C THR A 731 31.00 -19.62 -6.67
N VAL A 732 32.12 -19.56 -5.95
CA VAL A 732 32.91 -20.76 -5.65
C VAL A 732 32.13 -21.68 -4.73
N ASP A 733 32.47 -22.95 -4.72
CA ASP A 733 31.89 -23.88 -3.75
C ASP A 733 32.26 -23.45 -2.32
N PRO A 734 31.32 -23.39 -1.36
CA PRO A 734 31.64 -23.08 0.03
C PRO A 734 32.78 -23.92 0.62
N GLU A 735 32.97 -25.17 0.18
CA GLU A 735 34.08 -26.01 0.62
C GLU A 735 35.44 -25.51 0.10
N ASP A 736 35.47 -25.00 -1.13
CA ASP A 736 36.66 -24.45 -1.80
C ASP A 736 36.93 -22.97 -1.46
N ALA A 737 35.97 -22.29 -0.83
CA ALA A 737 36.12 -20.90 -0.44
C ALA A 737 37.30 -20.69 0.52
N PRO A 738 37.91 -19.48 0.55
CA PRO A 738 39.08 -19.18 1.39
C PRO A 738 38.89 -19.61 2.85
N ASN A 739 39.96 -20.18 3.44
CA ASN A 739 39.97 -20.54 4.86
C ASN A 739 40.14 -19.33 5.80
N GLN A 740 40.34 -18.13 5.25
CA GLN A 740 40.36 -16.88 6.01
C GLN A 740 39.06 -16.10 5.77
N PRO A 741 38.38 -15.65 6.83
CA PRO A 741 37.19 -14.81 6.68
C PRO A 741 37.56 -13.42 6.14
N GLU A 742 36.65 -12.82 5.38
CA GLU A 742 36.76 -11.45 4.89
C GLU A 742 35.73 -10.57 5.61
N TYR A 743 36.15 -9.38 6.06
CA TYR A 743 35.28 -8.41 6.70
C TYR A 743 34.93 -7.32 5.69
N VAL A 744 33.63 -7.05 5.55
CA VAL A 744 33.10 -6.06 4.60
C VAL A 744 32.21 -5.09 5.36
N GLU A 745 32.53 -3.80 5.30
CA GLU A 745 31.65 -2.75 5.80
C GLU A 745 30.78 -2.19 4.67
N ILE A 746 29.47 -2.14 4.87
CA ILE A 746 28.51 -1.52 3.94
C ILE A 746 28.02 -0.23 4.57
N GLY A 747 28.21 0.90 3.87
CA GLY A 747 27.62 2.19 4.25
C GLY A 747 26.26 2.37 3.58
N ILE A 748 25.27 2.82 4.35
CA ILE A 748 23.88 2.98 3.93
C ILE A 748 23.41 4.40 4.28
N VAL A 749 22.70 5.05 3.37
CA VAL A 749 22.06 6.36 3.56
C VAL A 749 20.60 6.27 3.14
N SER A 750 19.71 6.61 4.05
CA SER A 750 18.24 6.54 3.88
C SER A 750 17.77 5.23 3.22
N GLY A 751 18.23 4.11 3.79
CA GLY A 751 17.90 2.76 3.36
C GLY A 751 18.63 2.25 2.11
N LEU A 752 19.46 3.07 1.46
CA LEU A 752 20.19 2.68 0.24
C LEU A 752 21.69 2.52 0.48
N PRO A 753 22.33 1.45 -0.05
CA PRO A 753 23.77 1.27 0.06
C PRO A 753 24.51 2.27 -0.84
N VAL A 754 25.53 2.92 -0.29
CA VAL A 754 26.32 3.96 -0.97
C VAL A 754 27.83 3.69 -0.99
N SER A 755 28.32 2.83 -0.08
CA SER A 755 29.76 2.54 0.01
C SER A 755 30.07 1.11 0.46
N VAL A 756 31.26 0.65 0.09
CA VAL A 756 31.86 -0.64 0.51
C VAL A 756 33.25 -0.34 1.06
N ASN A 757 33.52 -0.79 2.29
CA ASN A 757 34.79 -0.56 3.01
C ASN A 757 35.20 0.93 3.03
N GLY A 758 34.23 1.83 3.23
CA GLY A 758 34.43 3.28 3.25
C GLY A 758 34.61 3.94 1.88
N LYS A 759 34.61 3.18 0.78
CA LYS A 759 34.71 3.72 -0.58
C LYS A 759 33.31 3.91 -1.19
N GLU A 760 32.97 5.15 -1.52
CA GLU A 760 31.73 5.47 -2.26
C GLU A 760 31.82 4.97 -3.70
N LEU A 761 30.72 4.38 -4.18
CA LEU A 761 30.63 3.73 -5.49
C LEU A 761 29.28 4.04 -6.14
N SER A 762 29.23 4.03 -7.48
CA SER A 762 27.96 4.03 -8.19
C SER A 762 27.17 2.74 -7.89
N PRO A 763 25.83 2.74 -7.96
CA PRO A 763 25.01 1.56 -7.70
C PRO A 763 25.49 0.29 -8.42
N ALA A 764 25.76 0.36 -9.72
CA ALA A 764 26.24 -0.82 -10.45
C ALA A 764 27.66 -1.24 -10.06
N SER A 765 28.56 -0.29 -9.80
CA SER A 765 29.93 -0.59 -9.36
C SER A 765 29.96 -1.22 -7.97
N LEU A 766 29.12 -0.73 -7.07
CA LEU A 766 28.95 -1.24 -5.71
C LEU A 766 28.51 -2.70 -5.73
N LEU A 767 27.44 -3.00 -6.48
CA LEU A 767 26.93 -4.36 -6.62
C LEU A 767 27.95 -5.29 -7.29
N SER A 768 28.67 -4.79 -8.30
CA SER A 768 29.74 -5.55 -8.97
C SER A 768 30.86 -5.94 -8.00
N GLU A 769 31.31 -5.00 -7.16
CA GLU A 769 32.35 -5.24 -6.16
C GLU A 769 31.89 -6.28 -5.12
N LEU A 770 30.66 -6.18 -4.65
CA LEU A 770 30.07 -7.16 -3.72
C LEU A 770 29.84 -8.53 -4.35
N ASN A 771 29.49 -8.62 -5.63
CA ASN A 771 29.42 -9.90 -6.33
C ASN A 771 30.78 -10.59 -6.41
N GLN A 772 31.87 -9.84 -6.64
CA GLN A 772 33.21 -10.41 -6.65
C GLN A 772 33.62 -10.90 -5.27
N ILE A 773 33.38 -10.10 -4.22
CA ILE A 773 33.70 -10.48 -2.84
C ILE A 773 32.85 -11.70 -2.42
N GLY A 774 31.52 -11.61 -2.53
CA GLY A 774 30.61 -12.68 -2.16
C GLY A 774 30.82 -13.96 -2.98
N GLY A 775 31.11 -13.83 -4.28
CA GLY A 775 31.41 -14.94 -5.18
C GLY A 775 32.63 -15.74 -4.74
N ARG A 776 33.72 -15.08 -4.33
CA ARG A 776 34.93 -15.74 -3.79
C ARG A 776 34.69 -16.48 -2.46
N HIS A 777 33.67 -16.10 -1.71
CA HIS A 777 33.31 -16.73 -0.44
C HIS A 777 32.12 -17.70 -0.53
N GLY A 778 31.60 -17.97 -1.73
CA GLY A 778 30.49 -18.91 -1.93
C GLY A 778 29.13 -18.39 -1.42
N ILE A 779 28.96 -17.08 -1.28
CA ILE A 779 27.77 -16.46 -0.68
C ILE A 779 26.58 -16.46 -1.66
N GLY A 780 25.37 -16.68 -1.14
CA GLY A 780 24.13 -16.39 -1.86
C GLY A 780 23.65 -17.48 -2.83
N ARG A 781 24.01 -18.75 -2.59
CA ARG A 781 23.41 -19.91 -3.28
C ARG A 781 22.07 -20.26 -2.65
N ILE A 782 21.01 -20.35 -3.45
CA ILE A 782 19.65 -20.69 -3.00
C ILE A 782 19.06 -21.76 -3.92
N ASP A 783 18.47 -22.81 -3.33
CA ASP A 783 17.66 -23.81 -4.01
C ASP A 783 16.22 -23.74 -3.48
N MET A 784 15.26 -23.63 -4.40
CA MET A 784 13.84 -23.63 -4.03
C MET A 784 12.93 -24.22 -5.10
N VAL A 785 11.81 -24.74 -4.60
CA VAL A 785 10.61 -24.99 -5.40
C VAL A 785 9.69 -23.79 -5.23
N GLU A 786 9.51 -23.01 -6.30
CA GLU A 786 8.70 -21.80 -6.34
C GLU A 786 7.30 -22.05 -6.93
N ASN A 787 6.36 -21.17 -6.61
CA ASN A 787 5.06 -21.11 -7.26
C ASN A 787 5.08 -20.11 -8.41
N ARG A 788 4.83 -20.55 -9.65
CA ARG A 788 4.68 -19.65 -10.79
C ARG A 788 3.29 -19.02 -10.81
N LEU A 789 3.21 -17.80 -11.35
CA LEU A 789 1.94 -17.08 -11.49
C LEU A 789 0.91 -17.88 -12.31
N VAL A 790 1.40 -18.62 -13.30
CA VAL A 790 0.60 -19.49 -14.18
C VAL A 790 0.12 -20.80 -13.52
N GLY A 791 0.30 -20.94 -12.20
CA GLY A 791 -0.30 -22.02 -11.40
C GLY A 791 0.51 -23.33 -11.30
N MET A 792 1.74 -23.36 -11.82
CA MET A 792 2.64 -24.51 -11.73
C MET A 792 3.77 -24.28 -10.73
N LYS A 793 4.27 -25.36 -10.13
CA LYS A 793 5.52 -25.32 -9.37
C LYS A 793 6.70 -25.48 -10.31
N SER A 794 7.81 -24.85 -9.98
CA SER A 794 9.09 -24.99 -10.69
C SER A 794 10.22 -25.03 -9.67
N ARG A 795 11.31 -25.73 -9.97
CA ARG A 795 12.53 -25.68 -9.17
C ARG A 795 13.55 -24.78 -9.86
N GLY A 796 14.07 -23.82 -9.11
CA GLY A 796 15.14 -22.93 -9.56
C GLY A 796 16.27 -22.89 -8.55
N VAL A 797 17.50 -22.85 -9.06
CA VAL A 797 18.70 -22.60 -8.25
C VAL A 797 19.25 -21.23 -8.63
N TYR A 798 19.55 -20.42 -7.63
CA TYR A 798 19.94 -19.01 -7.80
C TYR A 798 21.28 -18.74 -7.14
N GLU A 799 22.09 -17.89 -7.78
CA GLU A 799 23.31 -17.30 -7.22
C GLU A 799 23.14 -15.79 -7.14
N THR A 800 23.06 -15.23 -5.93
CA THR A 800 22.85 -13.79 -5.70
C THR A 800 23.87 -13.26 -4.66
N PRO A 801 25.19 -13.29 -4.94
CA PRO A 801 26.21 -13.03 -3.93
C PRO A 801 26.15 -11.62 -3.35
N GLY A 802 26.24 -10.58 -4.19
CA GLY A 802 26.21 -9.19 -3.73
C GLY A 802 24.85 -8.80 -3.15
N GLY A 803 23.76 -9.28 -3.76
CA GLY A 803 22.42 -9.03 -3.24
C GLY A 803 22.16 -9.66 -1.86
N THR A 804 22.68 -10.86 -1.59
CA THR A 804 22.58 -11.49 -0.27
C THR A 804 23.33 -10.70 0.80
N ILE A 805 24.50 -10.15 0.47
CA ILE A 805 25.29 -9.27 1.35
C ILE A 805 24.53 -7.98 1.64
N LEU A 806 24.01 -7.32 0.61
CA LEU A 806 23.24 -6.09 0.75
C LEU A 806 21.97 -6.28 1.57
N PHE A 807 21.25 -7.37 1.33
CA PHE A 807 20.02 -7.69 2.06
C PHE A 807 20.29 -7.93 3.55
N ALA A 808 21.38 -8.64 3.88
CA ALA A 808 21.83 -8.80 5.26
C ALA A 808 22.19 -7.46 5.90
N ALA A 809 22.95 -6.61 5.21
CA ALA A 809 23.33 -5.30 5.75
C ALA A 809 22.13 -4.38 5.99
N ALA A 810 21.20 -4.29 5.03
CA ALA A 810 20.02 -3.42 5.12
C ALA A 810 19.13 -3.80 6.31
N ARG A 811 18.78 -5.09 6.45
CA ARG A 811 17.94 -5.56 7.57
C ARG A 811 18.56 -5.32 8.93
N GLU A 812 19.87 -5.45 9.04
CA GLU A 812 20.58 -5.26 10.30
C GLU A 812 20.66 -3.80 10.70
N LEU A 813 20.78 -2.88 9.73
CA LEU A 813 20.69 -1.46 10.01
C LEU A 813 19.27 -1.06 10.41
N GLU A 814 18.25 -1.57 9.72
CA GLU A 814 16.84 -1.33 10.06
C GLU A 814 16.50 -1.76 11.49
N SER A 815 17.05 -2.89 11.95
CA SER A 815 16.89 -3.34 13.34
C SER A 815 17.41 -2.35 14.40
N LEU A 816 18.33 -1.47 14.01
CA LEU A 816 18.93 -0.45 14.85
C LEU A 816 18.18 0.89 14.77
N THR A 817 17.57 1.21 13.62
CA THR A 817 17.03 2.54 13.31
C THR A 817 15.50 2.62 13.27
N LEU A 818 14.80 1.50 13.16
CA LEU A 818 13.33 1.44 13.10
C LEU A 818 12.75 0.85 14.39
N ASP A 819 11.62 1.39 14.85
CA ASP A 819 10.93 0.85 16.02
C ASP A 819 10.19 -0.46 15.69
N ARG A 820 9.77 -1.16 16.76
CA ARG A 820 9.17 -2.49 16.70
C ARG A 820 7.93 -2.56 15.79
N GLU A 821 7.03 -1.59 15.87
CA GLU A 821 5.75 -1.65 15.17
C GLU A 821 5.92 -1.28 13.69
N THR A 822 6.78 -0.31 13.44
CA THR A 822 7.23 0.12 12.11
C THR A 822 7.83 -1.03 11.30
N ILE A 823 8.77 -1.81 11.88
CA ILE A 823 9.34 -2.99 11.21
C ILE A 823 8.26 -4.04 10.89
N GLN A 824 7.32 -4.28 11.81
CA GLN A 824 6.26 -5.29 11.60
C GLN A 824 5.35 -4.94 10.43
N VAL A 825 4.95 -3.67 10.29
CA VAL A 825 4.14 -3.22 9.16
C VAL A 825 4.95 -3.27 7.86
N LYS A 826 6.21 -2.79 7.89
CA LYS A 826 7.12 -2.85 6.75
C LYS A 826 7.28 -4.27 6.22
N ASP A 827 7.56 -5.25 7.09
CA ASP A 827 7.73 -6.65 6.72
C ASP A 827 6.46 -7.25 6.08
N SER A 828 5.28 -6.89 6.59
CA SER A 828 4.01 -7.30 5.99
C SER A 828 3.84 -6.75 4.57
N LEU A 829 4.21 -5.48 4.35
CA LEU A 829 4.13 -4.84 3.04
C LEU A 829 5.20 -5.34 2.07
N ALA A 830 6.38 -5.70 2.57
CA ALA A 830 7.47 -6.29 1.79
C ALA A 830 7.03 -7.58 1.06
N LEU A 831 6.19 -8.40 1.70
CA LEU A 831 5.62 -9.59 1.08
C LEU A 831 4.74 -9.23 -0.13
N LYS A 832 3.88 -8.22 0.03
CA LYS A 832 3.01 -7.78 -1.06
C LYS A 832 3.81 -7.15 -2.21
N TYR A 833 4.82 -6.37 -1.86
CA TYR A 833 5.77 -5.79 -2.82
C TYR A 833 6.43 -6.89 -3.66
N ALA A 834 6.95 -7.94 -3.01
CA ALA A 834 7.60 -9.05 -3.69
C ALA A 834 6.65 -9.80 -4.63
N GLU A 835 5.38 -9.98 -4.23
CA GLU A 835 4.34 -10.58 -5.07
C GLU A 835 4.09 -9.77 -6.35
N LEU A 836 3.91 -8.45 -6.23
CA LEU A 836 3.67 -7.56 -7.38
C LEU A 836 4.83 -7.61 -8.38
N VAL A 837 6.07 -7.51 -7.89
CA VAL A 837 7.27 -7.58 -8.74
C VAL A 837 7.39 -8.95 -9.40
N TYR A 838 7.18 -10.05 -8.66
CA TYR A 838 7.23 -11.40 -9.22
C TYR A 838 6.17 -11.61 -10.31
N ALA A 839 4.96 -11.05 -10.11
CA ALA A 839 3.84 -11.11 -11.03
C ALA A 839 3.94 -10.17 -12.25
N GLY A 840 5.02 -9.37 -12.36
CA GLY A 840 5.22 -8.46 -13.49
C GLY A 840 4.47 -7.14 -13.40
N ARG A 841 3.92 -6.81 -12.23
CA ARG A 841 3.19 -5.57 -11.96
C ARG A 841 4.12 -4.47 -11.46
N TRP A 842 5.20 -4.24 -12.20
CA TRP A 842 6.16 -3.19 -11.86
C TRP A 842 5.51 -1.82 -12.01
N PHE A 843 4.92 -1.49 -13.16
CA PHE A 843 4.29 -0.19 -13.43
C PHE A 843 2.87 -0.07 -12.86
N ASP A 844 2.64 -0.70 -11.71
CA ASP A 844 1.37 -0.69 -11.00
C ASP A 844 1.33 0.44 -9.96
N PRO A 845 0.26 1.27 -9.91
CA PRO A 845 0.14 2.34 -8.92
C PRO A 845 0.25 1.87 -7.46
N LEU A 846 -0.15 0.63 -7.17
CA LEU A 846 -0.01 0.07 -5.83
C LEU A 846 1.46 -0.09 -5.45
N ARG A 847 2.30 -0.61 -6.36
CA ARG A 847 3.74 -0.76 -6.11
C ARG A 847 4.40 0.61 -5.90
N GLU A 848 4.03 1.61 -6.70
CA GLU A 848 4.52 3.00 -6.54
C GLU A 848 4.14 3.62 -5.20
N SER A 849 2.96 3.30 -4.70
CA SER A 849 2.51 3.76 -3.39
C SER A 849 3.23 3.05 -2.25
N LEU A 850 3.55 1.75 -2.43
CA LEU A 850 4.43 1.04 -1.50
C LEU A 850 5.85 1.63 -1.52
N ASP A 851 6.38 2.06 -2.66
CA ASP A 851 7.67 2.75 -2.69
C ASP A 851 7.64 4.04 -1.87
N ALA A 852 6.58 4.85 -1.98
CA ALA A 852 6.44 6.06 -1.17
C ALA A 852 6.45 5.77 0.35
N PHE A 853 5.79 4.69 0.77
CA PHE A 853 5.87 4.20 2.15
C PHE A 853 7.30 3.81 2.53
N MET A 854 7.95 2.99 1.70
CA MET A 854 9.30 2.46 1.97
C MET A 854 10.37 3.56 1.97
N GLU A 855 10.21 4.59 1.16
CA GLU A 855 11.08 5.77 1.18
C GLU A 855 10.91 6.55 2.46
N LYS A 856 9.68 6.86 2.86
CA LYS A 856 9.41 7.64 4.07
C LYS A 856 9.90 6.93 5.33
N ILE A 857 9.63 5.64 5.47
CA ILE A 857 9.99 4.86 6.66
C ILE A 857 11.51 4.67 6.81
N THR A 858 12.27 4.72 5.72
CA THR A 858 13.73 4.48 5.74
C THR A 858 14.57 5.75 5.73
N GLU A 859 13.98 6.95 5.85
CA GLU A 859 14.70 8.23 5.91
C GLU A 859 15.82 8.22 6.98
N THR A 860 15.55 7.60 8.14
CA THR A 860 16.48 7.48 9.28
C THR A 860 17.40 6.26 9.21
N THR A 861 17.24 5.37 8.24
CA THR A 861 18.08 4.17 8.06
C THR A 861 19.42 4.57 7.40
N THR A 862 20.25 5.28 8.16
CA THR A 862 21.56 5.78 7.75
C THR A 862 22.63 5.30 8.72
N GLY A 863 23.77 4.81 8.22
CA GLY A 863 24.82 4.23 9.07
C GLY A 863 25.73 3.26 8.33
N SER A 864 26.36 2.34 9.07
CA SER A 864 27.16 1.26 8.49
C SER A 864 26.96 -0.09 9.21
N VAL A 865 27.11 -1.17 8.46
CA VAL A 865 27.09 -2.55 8.98
C VAL A 865 28.33 -3.29 8.50
N THR A 866 29.06 -3.91 9.43
CA THR A 866 30.19 -4.78 9.13
C THR A 866 29.77 -6.23 9.16
N LEU A 867 30.05 -6.96 8.08
CA LEU A 867 29.74 -8.36 7.88
C LEU A 867 31.04 -9.17 7.76
N LYS A 868 31.08 -10.33 8.39
CA LYS A 868 32.10 -11.35 8.22
C LYS A 868 31.58 -12.40 7.24
N LEU A 869 32.28 -12.55 6.12
CA LEU A 869 31.99 -13.54 5.07
C LEU A 869 32.94 -14.72 5.22
N TYR A 870 32.37 -15.93 5.27
CA TYR A 870 33.15 -17.15 5.43
C TYR A 870 32.39 -18.37 4.93
N LYS A 871 32.94 -19.05 3.91
CA LYS A 871 32.47 -20.36 3.42
C LYS A 871 30.94 -20.46 3.28
N GLY A 872 30.37 -19.61 2.44
CA GLY A 872 28.93 -19.55 2.17
C GLY A 872 28.10 -18.83 3.22
N SER A 873 28.69 -18.42 4.35
CA SER A 873 27.99 -17.81 5.47
C SER A 873 28.28 -16.32 5.61
N ILE A 874 27.27 -15.58 6.04
CA ILE A 874 27.36 -14.18 6.46
C ILE A 874 27.13 -14.12 7.96
N THR A 875 28.01 -13.47 8.71
CA THR A 875 27.84 -13.19 10.14
C THR A 875 27.98 -11.70 10.39
N VAL A 876 27.03 -11.08 11.07
CA VAL A 876 27.07 -9.65 11.35
C VAL A 876 27.95 -9.37 12.56
N THR A 877 28.92 -8.48 12.42
CA THR A 877 29.92 -8.22 13.47
C THR A 877 29.80 -6.83 14.09
N CYS A 878 29.28 -5.84 13.37
CA CYS A 878 29.13 -4.48 13.87
C CYS A 878 27.98 -3.75 13.17
N ARG A 879 27.31 -2.85 13.89
CA ARG A 879 26.27 -1.94 13.38
C ARG A 879 26.51 -0.56 13.98
N LYS A 880 26.41 0.50 13.18
CA LYS A 880 26.58 1.90 13.63
C LYS A 880 25.56 2.77 12.93
N SER A 881 24.92 3.67 13.68
CA SER A 881 24.01 4.65 13.10
C SER A 881 23.96 5.92 13.98
N PRO A 882 23.96 7.13 13.39
CA PRO A 882 23.62 8.35 14.12
C PRO A 882 22.14 8.41 14.53
N TYR A 883 21.27 7.56 13.97
CA TYR A 883 19.84 7.46 14.26
C TYR A 883 19.50 6.19 15.05
N SER A 884 20.47 5.62 15.77
CA SER A 884 20.27 4.42 16.58
C SER A 884 19.18 4.63 17.64
N LEU A 885 18.13 3.82 17.57
CA LEU A 885 17.13 3.70 18.63
C LEU A 885 17.62 2.81 19.77
N TYR A 886 18.68 2.02 19.55
CA TYR A 886 19.38 1.33 20.62
C TYR A 886 20.18 2.33 21.47
N ARG A 887 19.91 2.31 22.77
CA ARG A 887 20.48 3.21 23.78
C ARG A 887 21.04 2.38 24.94
N GLN A 888 22.36 2.38 25.08
CA GLN A 888 23.04 1.61 26.13
C GLN A 888 22.70 2.12 27.53
N ASP A 889 22.51 3.42 27.68
CA ASP A 889 22.11 4.10 28.92
C ASP A 889 20.68 3.76 29.38
N ILE A 890 19.84 3.21 28.49
CA ILE A 890 18.48 2.75 28.82
C ILE A 890 18.43 1.23 28.99
N SER A 891 19.22 0.49 28.21
CA SER A 891 19.17 -0.99 28.17
C SER A 891 20.08 -1.69 29.18
N SER A 892 21.01 -0.96 29.81
CA SER A 892 21.90 -1.53 30.85
C SER A 892 21.12 -2.01 32.07
N PHE A 893 21.63 -3.04 32.75
CA PHE A 893 21.13 -3.48 34.06
C PHE A 893 21.61 -2.58 35.21
N GLU A 894 22.55 -1.67 34.92
CA GLU A 894 23.04 -0.68 35.88
C GLU A 894 22.03 0.47 36.01
N SER A 895 22.01 1.16 37.17
CA SER A 895 21.08 2.26 37.42
C SER A 895 21.26 3.39 36.41
N GLY A 896 20.24 3.63 35.58
CA GLY A 896 20.18 4.76 34.66
C GLY A 896 19.04 5.70 35.03
N ASP A 897 19.23 7.01 34.80
CA ASP A 897 18.28 8.06 35.20
C ASP A 897 17.01 8.12 34.31
N ILE A 898 16.97 7.39 33.19
CA ILE A 898 15.94 7.53 32.16
C ILE A 898 14.80 6.51 32.31
N TYR A 899 15.06 5.31 32.85
CA TYR A 899 14.06 4.23 32.94
C TYR A 899 13.70 3.90 34.40
N ASP A 900 12.48 4.23 34.82
CA ASP A 900 11.94 3.87 36.12
C ASP A 900 11.35 2.44 36.09
N GLN A 901 12.02 1.50 36.76
CA GLN A 901 11.58 0.11 36.83
C GLN A 901 10.21 -0.05 37.51
N ALA A 902 9.79 0.88 38.37
CA ALA A 902 8.50 0.83 39.06
C ALA A 902 7.32 1.00 38.10
N ASP A 903 7.51 1.73 36.99
CA ASP A 903 6.46 1.95 35.98
C ASP A 903 6.03 0.63 35.30
N ALA A 904 6.93 -0.35 35.20
CA ALA A 904 6.64 -1.67 34.62
C ALA A 904 5.48 -2.38 35.35
N ALA A 905 5.35 -2.21 36.68
CA ALA A 905 4.26 -2.80 37.45
C ALA A 905 2.89 -2.22 37.06
N GLY A 906 2.83 -0.90 36.81
CA GLY A 906 1.63 -0.23 36.31
C GLY A 906 1.29 -0.68 34.90
N PHE A 907 2.30 -0.70 34.02
CA PHE A 907 2.17 -1.18 32.64
C PHE A 907 1.59 -2.60 32.58
N ILE A 908 2.15 -3.56 33.31
CA ILE A 908 1.68 -4.97 33.31
C ILE A 908 0.23 -5.07 33.80
N ARG A 909 -0.13 -4.33 34.85
CA ARG A 909 -1.51 -4.33 35.39
C ARG A 909 -2.53 -3.83 34.36
N LEU A 910 -2.20 -2.79 33.60
CA LEU A 910 -3.08 -2.21 32.59
C LEU A 910 -3.10 -3.03 31.31
N TYR A 911 -1.92 -3.42 30.81
CA TYR A 911 -1.80 -4.22 29.59
C TYR A 911 -2.44 -5.61 29.74
N GLY A 912 -2.31 -6.23 30.92
CA GLY A 912 -2.93 -7.51 31.25
C GLY A 912 -4.39 -7.43 31.71
N LEU A 913 -4.99 -6.23 31.78
CA LEU A 913 -6.33 -6.03 32.31
C LEU A 913 -7.41 -6.86 31.56
N PRO A 914 -7.44 -6.92 30.21
CA PRO A 914 -8.44 -7.71 29.51
C PRO A 914 -8.35 -9.21 29.83
N MET A 915 -7.13 -9.71 30.00
CA MET A 915 -6.89 -11.11 30.40
C MET A 915 -7.42 -11.36 31.81
N ARG A 916 -7.21 -10.42 32.73
CA ARG A 916 -7.72 -10.48 34.09
C ARG A 916 -9.25 -10.45 34.12
N VAL A 917 -9.89 -9.56 33.37
CA VAL A 917 -11.36 -9.46 33.29
C VAL A 917 -11.96 -10.75 32.73
N ARG A 918 -11.37 -11.32 31.67
CA ARG A 918 -11.81 -12.61 31.13
C ARG A 918 -11.71 -13.72 32.17
N ALA A 919 -10.59 -13.81 32.88
CA ALA A 919 -10.39 -14.79 33.94
C ALA A 919 -11.34 -14.58 35.13
N MET A 920 -11.74 -13.33 35.43
CA MET A 920 -12.75 -13.04 36.45
C MET A 920 -14.13 -13.54 36.01
N LEU A 921 -14.54 -13.26 34.76
CA LEU A 921 -15.80 -13.77 34.21
C LEU A 921 -15.85 -15.31 34.22
N GLU A 922 -14.78 -15.98 33.78
CA GLU A 922 -14.69 -17.45 33.80
C GLU A 922 -14.79 -18.03 35.21
N LYS A 923 -14.41 -17.26 36.23
CA LYS A 923 -14.46 -17.65 37.65
C LYS A 923 -15.70 -17.14 38.39
N GLY A 924 -16.56 -16.35 37.74
CA GLY A 924 -17.72 -15.71 38.37
C GLY A 924 -17.36 -14.73 39.48
N LEU A 925 -16.23 -14.01 39.34
CA LEU A 925 -15.72 -13.02 40.31
C LEU A 925 -16.30 -11.62 40.11
#